data_AF-Q6UXK5-F1
#
_entry.id   AF-Q6UXK5-F1
#
_cell.length_a   1.000
_cell.length_b   1.000
_cell.length_c   1.000
_cell.angle_alpha   90.00
_cell.angle_beta   90.00
_cell.angle_gamma   90.00
#
_symmetry.space_group_name_H-M   'P 1'
#
loop_
_entity.id
_entity.type
_entity.pdbx_description
1 polymer ?
#
loop_
_entity_poly.entity_id
_entity_poly.type
_entity_poly.pdbx_seq_one_letter_code
_entity_poly.pdbx_strand_id
1 'polypeptide(L)'
;MARMSFVIAACQLVLGLLMTSLTESSIQNSECPQLCVCEIRPWFTPQSTYREATTVDCNDLRLTRIPSNLSSDTQVLLLQSNNIAKTVDELQQLFNLTELDFSQNNFTNIKEVGLANLTQLTTLHLEENQITEMTDYCLQDLSNLQELYINHNQISTISAHAFAGLKNLLRLHLNSNKLKVIDSRWFDSTPNLEILMIGENPVIGILDMNFKPLANLRSLVLAGMYLTDIPGNALVGLDSLESLSFYDNKLVKVPQLALQKVPNLKFLDLNKNPIHKIQEGDFKNMLRLKELGINNMGELVSVDRYALDNLPELTKLEATNNPKLSYIHRLAFRSVPALESLMLNNNALNAIYQKTVESLPNLREISIHSNPLRCDCVIHWINSNKTNIRFMEPLSMFCAMPPEYKGHQVKEVLIQDSSEQCLPMISHDSFPNRLNVDIGTTVFLDCRAMAEPEPEIYWVTPIGNKITVETLSDKYKLSSEGTLEISNIQIEDSGRYTCVAQNVQGADTRVATIKVNGTLLDGTQVLKIYVKQTESHSILVSWKVNSNVMTSNLKWSSATMKIDNPHITYTARVPVDVHEYNLTHLQPSTDYEVCLTVSNIHQQTQKSCVNVTTKNAAFAVDISDQETSTALAAVMGSMFAVISLASIAVYFAKRFKRKNYHHSLKKYMQKTSSIPLNELYPPLINLWEGDSEKDKDGSADTKPTQVDTSRSYYMW
;
A
#
# COMPACT_ATOMS: atom_id res chain seq x y z
N MET A 1 62.25 73.67 -56.35
CA MET A 1 62.45 73.34 -57.77
C MET A 1 61.30 72.47 -58.24
N ALA A 2 60.63 72.91 -59.31
CA ALA A 2 59.67 72.22 -60.21
C ALA A 2 58.62 71.29 -59.56
N ARG A 3 57.35 71.69 -59.41
CA ARG A 3 56.28 71.67 -60.45
C ARG A 3 56.14 70.32 -61.19
N MET A 4 54.89 69.86 -61.20
CA MET A 4 54.26 68.95 -62.18
C MET A 4 54.56 67.46 -62.03
N SER A 5 53.56 66.69 -61.59
CA SER A 5 52.72 65.86 -62.48
C SER A 5 51.94 64.87 -61.61
N PHE A 6 50.66 65.12 -61.38
CA PHE A 6 49.56 64.57 -62.17
C PHE A 6 49.34 63.07 -61.95
N VAL A 7 48.27 62.78 -61.18
CA VAL A 7 47.17 61.83 -61.48
C VAL A 7 47.57 60.37 -61.72
N ILE A 8 46.78 59.45 -61.13
CA ILE A 8 46.95 57.99 -61.09
C ILE A 8 47.86 57.59 -59.91
N ALA A 9 47.40 57.13 -58.75
CA ALA A 9 46.25 56.29 -58.48
C ALA A 9 45.65 56.63 -57.11
N ALA A 10 44.51 57.30 -57.14
CA ALA A 10 43.61 57.53 -56.01
C ALA A 10 42.82 56.24 -55.63
N CYS A 11 43.46 55.06 -55.65
CA CYS A 11 42.79 53.78 -55.48
C CYS A 11 43.47 52.82 -54.48
N GLN A 12 44.53 53.23 -53.77
CA GLN A 12 45.19 52.34 -52.79
C GLN A 12 45.58 52.97 -51.45
N LEU A 13 45.14 54.21 -51.17
CA LEU A 13 45.48 54.91 -49.92
C LEU A 13 44.29 55.51 -49.16
N VAL A 14 43.06 55.11 -49.52
CA VAL A 14 41.84 55.31 -48.70
C VAL A 14 41.45 54.04 -47.93
N LEU A 15 42.18 52.92 -48.13
CA LEU A 15 41.95 51.65 -47.43
C LEU A 15 42.74 51.50 -46.11
N GLY A 16 43.49 52.53 -45.68
CA GLY A 16 44.43 52.43 -44.55
C GLY A 16 44.15 53.31 -43.34
N LEU A 17 43.16 54.22 -43.39
CA LEU A 17 42.97 55.26 -42.37
C LEU A 17 41.49 55.54 -42.01
N LEU A 18 40.60 54.57 -42.27
CA LEU A 18 39.19 54.56 -41.84
C LEU A 18 38.82 53.30 -41.02
N MET A 19 39.82 52.58 -40.50
CA MET A 19 39.65 51.47 -39.56
C MET A 19 40.07 51.90 -38.14
N THR A 20 39.54 53.02 -37.67
CA THR A 20 39.69 53.50 -36.29
C THR A 20 38.40 54.16 -35.82
N SER A 21 37.26 53.47 -35.99
CA SER A 21 35.97 53.87 -35.41
C SER A 21 34.90 52.78 -35.54
N LEU A 22 35.23 51.50 -35.35
CA LEU A 22 34.25 50.40 -35.32
C LEU A 22 34.80 49.23 -34.49
N THR A 23 34.90 49.42 -33.19
CA THR A 23 34.80 48.31 -32.23
C THR A 23 33.69 48.68 -31.25
N GLU A 24 32.48 48.86 -31.79
CA GLU A 24 31.29 48.57 -31.00
C GLU A 24 31.33 47.07 -30.73
N SER A 25 31.52 46.73 -29.46
CA SER A 25 31.22 45.41 -28.93
C SER A 25 29.88 44.96 -29.47
N SER A 26 29.86 43.92 -30.30
CA SER A 26 28.62 43.24 -30.68
C SER A 26 28.07 42.53 -29.44
N ILE A 27 27.38 43.28 -28.58
CA ILE A 27 26.47 42.71 -27.60
C ILE A 27 25.28 42.22 -28.45
N GLN A 28 25.28 40.92 -28.78
CA GLN A 28 24.10 40.27 -29.34
C GLN A 28 22.96 40.46 -28.33
N ASN A 29 22.05 41.39 -28.59
CA ASN A 29 20.75 41.40 -27.94
C ASN A 29 20.06 40.08 -28.31
N SER A 30 20.21 39.06 -27.47
CA SER A 30 19.47 37.80 -27.58
C SER A 30 17.98 38.11 -27.35
N GLU A 31 17.21 38.19 -28.44
CA GLU A 31 15.75 38.27 -28.37
C GLU A 31 15.19 36.98 -27.79
N CYS A 32 14.22 37.11 -26.88
CA CYS A 32 13.46 35.97 -26.36
C CYS A 32 12.83 35.18 -27.52
N PRO A 33 12.91 33.84 -27.55
CA PRO A 33 12.27 33.04 -28.58
C PRO A 33 10.77 33.35 -28.68
N GLN A 34 10.23 33.49 -29.90
CA GLN A 34 8.87 34.01 -30.12
C GLN A 34 7.73 33.25 -29.42
N LEU A 35 7.95 31.98 -29.06
CA LEU A 35 6.94 31.15 -28.38
C LEU A 35 7.14 31.09 -26.87
N CYS A 36 8.28 31.55 -26.35
CA CYS A 36 8.61 31.49 -24.94
C CYS A 36 8.38 32.85 -24.26
N VAL A 37 8.30 32.83 -22.93
CA VAL A 37 8.20 34.02 -22.10
C VAL A 37 9.52 34.18 -21.34
N CYS A 38 10.22 35.29 -21.55
CA CYS A 38 11.46 35.60 -20.86
C CYS A 38 11.25 36.76 -19.90
N GLU A 39 11.43 36.52 -18.60
CA GLU A 39 11.25 37.55 -17.56
C GLU A 39 12.09 37.24 -16.32
N ILE A 40 12.21 38.21 -15.42
CA ILE A 40 12.83 38.01 -14.11
C ILE A 40 11.73 37.54 -13.15
N ARG A 41 11.85 36.32 -12.62
CA ARG A 41 10.88 35.74 -11.69
C ARG A 41 11.47 35.59 -10.28
N PRO A 42 10.64 35.66 -9.23
CA PRO A 42 10.97 35.13 -7.92
C PRO A 42 11.45 33.67 -8.05
N TRP A 43 12.60 33.37 -7.48
CA TRP A 43 13.19 32.03 -7.44
C TRP A 43 13.74 31.78 -6.04
N PHE A 44 13.59 30.55 -5.55
CA PHE A 44 14.11 30.15 -4.25
C PHE A 44 15.22 29.13 -4.46
N THR A 45 16.38 29.38 -3.84
CA THR A 45 17.44 28.36 -3.75
C THR A 45 16.91 27.09 -3.06
N PRO A 46 17.54 25.91 -3.25
CA PRO A 46 17.18 24.69 -2.52
C PRO A 46 17.22 24.80 -0.98
N GLN A 47 17.85 25.84 -0.44
CA GLN A 47 17.84 26.20 0.99
C GLN A 47 16.81 27.27 1.33
N SER A 48 15.77 27.42 0.50
CA SER A 48 14.63 28.34 0.70
C SER A 48 14.99 29.84 0.79
N THR A 49 16.17 30.25 0.29
CA THR A 49 16.53 31.67 0.21
C THR A 49 15.95 32.32 -1.05
N TYR A 50 15.17 33.40 -0.87
CA TYR A 50 14.60 34.20 -1.98
C TYR A 50 15.69 34.86 -2.81
N ARG A 51 15.52 34.82 -4.13
CA ARG A 51 16.30 35.55 -5.14
C ARG A 51 15.40 35.90 -6.33
N GLU A 52 15.92 36.72 -7.22
CA GLU A 52 15.33 36.97 -8.53
C GLU A 52 16.19 36.29 -9.59
N ALA A 53 15.57 35.59 -10.53
CA ALA A 53 16.28 34.85 -11.57
C ALA A 53 15.74 35.13 -12.97
N THR A 54 16.66 35.26 -13.93
CA THR A 54 16.36 35.37 -15.37
C THR A 54 15.79 34.04 -15.86
N THR A 55 14.47 34.02 -16.06
CA THR A 55 13.71 32.81 -16.37
C THR A 55 13.26 32.84 -17.82
N VAL A 56 13.46 31.72 -18.52
CA VAL A 56 12.87 31.47 -19.84
C VAL A 56 11.86 30.34 -19.70
N ASP A 57 10.60 30.65 -19.92
CA ASP A 57 9.48 29.74 -19.84
C ASP A 57 9.00 29.31 -21.23
N CYS A 58 9.20 28.04 -21.55
CA CYS A 58 8.84 27.40 -22.81
C CYS A 58 7.94 26.16 -22.57
N ASN A 59 7.15 26.16 -21.50
CA ASN A 59 6.30 25.03 -21.12
C ASN A 59 5.09 24.82 -22.06
N ASP A 60 4.69 23.56 -22.29
CA ASP A 60 3.49 23.17 -23.09
C ASP A 60 3.45 23.75 -24.53
N LEU A 61 4.61 23.81 -25.18
CA LEU A 61 4.76 24.34 -26.54
C LEU A 61 4.91 23.25 -27.61
N ARG A 62 4.83 21.97 -27.21
CA ARG A 62 5.03 20.78 -28.06
C ARG A 62 6.38 20.78 -28.79
N LEU A 63 7.39 21.42 -28.21
CA LEU A 63 8.73 21.55 -28.77
C LEU A 63 9.38 20.17 -28.91
N THR A 64 10.10 19.96 -30.01
CA THR A 64 10.93 18.75 -30.22
C THR A 64 12.41 18.99 -29.96
N ARG A 65 12.79 20.26 -29.77
CA ARG A 65 14.15 20.72 -29.48
C ARG A 65 14.09 22.04 -28.70
N ILE A 66 15.17 22.39 -28.02
CA ILE A 66 15.30 23.69 -27.35
C ILE A 66 15.32 24.81 -28.41
N PRO A 67 14.59 25.92 -28.22
CA PRO A 67 14.67 27.08 -29.10
C PRO A 67 16.10 27.63 -29.19
N SER A 68 16.52 28.06 -30.37
CA SER A 68 17.81 28.74 -30.56
C SER A 68 17.78 30.17 -30.02
N ASN A 69 18.96 30.76 -29.78
CA ASN A 69 19.18 32.15 -29.37
C ASN A 69 18.70 32.49 -27.94
N LEU A 70 18.72 31.52 -27.03
CA LEU A 70 18.56 31.80 -25.60
C LEU A 70 19.72 32.67 -25.09
N SER A 71 19.42 33.59 -24.17
CA SER A 71 20.44 34.44 -23.54
C SER A 71 21.41 33.58 -22.72
N SER A 72 22.71 33.87 -22.79
CA SER A 72 23.71 33.25 -21.91
C SER A 72 23.49 33.58 -20.43
N ASP A 73 22.73 34.64 -20.14
CA ASP A 73 22.39 35.06 -18.79
C ASP A 73 21.19 34.30 -18.21
N THR A 74 20.55 33.38 -18.96
CA THR A 74 19.44 32.58 -18.46
C THR A 74 19.87 31.70 -17.28
N GLN A 75 19.17 31.85 -16.14
CA GLN A 75 19.41 31.10 -14.91
C GLN A 75 18.38 29.97 -14.72
N VAL A 76 17.13 30.19 -15.13
CA VAL A 76 16.06 29.18 -15.04
C VAL A 76 15.51 28.92 -16.44
N LEU A 77 15.50 27.66 -16.87
CA LEU A 77 14.94 27.24 -18.15
C LEU A 77 13.83 26.21 -17.93
N LEU A 78 12.60 26.59 -18.23
CA LEU A 78 11.42 25.74 -18.07
C LEU A 78 10.99 25.19 -19.43
N LEU A 79 11.06 23.86 -19.58
CA LEU A 79 10.72 23.12 -20.81
C LEU A 79 9.78 21.93 -20.52
N GLN A 80 9.01 22.04 -19.43
CA GLN A 80 8.01 21.07 -18.99
C GLN A 80 6.96 20.78 -20.09
N SER A 81 6.46 19.55 -20.14
CA SER A 81 5.34 19.14 -21.02
C SER A 81 5.62 19.40 -22.51
N ASN A 82 6.81 19.03 -22.98
CA ASN A 82 7.21 19.11 -24.39
C ASN A 82 7.47 17.71 -24.99
N ASN A 83 7.93 17.64 -26.24
CA ASN A 83 8.23 16.40 -26.95
C ASN A 83 9.74 16.22 -27.19
N ILE A 84 10.59 16.81 -26.35
CA ILE A 84 12.04 16.77 -26.52
C ILE A 84 12.51 15.36 -26.17
N ALA A 85 13.19 14.70 -27.12
CA ALA A 85 13.77 13.38 -26.92
C ALA A 85 15.30 13.43 -26.75
N LYS A 86 15.94 14.49 -27.27
CA LYS A 86 17.39 14.68 -27.23
C LYS A 86 17.75 16.15 -27.45
N THR A 87 18.83 16.61 -26.82
CA THR A 87 19.45 17.92 -27.07
C THR A 87 20.73 17.77 -27.92
N VAL A 88 21.04 18.79 -28.71
CA VAL A 88 22.17 18.89 -29.63
C VAL A 88 22.89 20.22 -29.37
N ASP A 89 23.77 20.20 -28.37
CA ASP A 89 24.66 21.31 -27.96
C ASP A 89 23.95 22.61 -27.53
N GLU A 90 22.62 22.69 -27.57
CA GLU A 90 21.86 23.92 -27.27
C GLU A 90 22.07 24.41 -25.81
N LEU A 91 22.38 23.50 -24.88
CA LEU A 91 22.65 23.85 -23.48
C LEU A 91 24.07 24.35 -23.22
N GLN A 92 25.03 24.13 -24.13
CA GLN A 92 26.45 24.43 -23.87
C GLN A 92 26.75 25.92 -23.68
N GLN A 93 25.87 26.80 -24.19
CA GLN A 93 26.03 28.25 -24.08
C GLN A 93 25.41 28.82 -22.79
N LEU A 94 24.61 28.03 -22.06
CA LEU A 94 23.87 28.46 -20.87
C LEU A 94 24.67 28.17 -19.59
N PHE A 95 25.88 28.73 -19.49
CA PHE A 95 26.80 28.45 -18.39
C PHE A 95 26.32 28.96 -17.02
N ASN A 96 25.35 29.88 -16.99
CA ASN A 96 24.75 30.44 -15.77
C ASN A 96 23.48 29.69 -15.31
N LEU A 97 23.12 28.60 -15.98
CA LEU A 97 21.89 27.86 -15.68
C LEU A 97 21.96 27.23 -14.28
N THR A 98 21.05 27.63 -13.40
CA THR A 98 20.90 27.14 -12.02
C THR A 98 19.76 26.13 -11.90
N GLU A 99 18.69 26.28 -12.67
CA GLU A 99 17.56 25.36 -12.67
C GLU A 99 17.12 25.02 -14.10
N LEU A 100 16.91 23.72 -14.33
CA LEU A 100 16.51 23.18 -15.61
C LEU A 100 15.35 22.22 -15.43
N ASP A 101 14.21 22.56 -16.04
CA ASP A 101 13.02 21.73 -16.02
C ASP A 101 12.75 21.05 -17.35
N PHE A 102 12.95 19.74 -17.38
CA PHE A 102 12.65 18.84 -18.48
C PHE A 102 11.58 17.81 -18.13
N SER A 103 10.79 18.03 -17.08
CA SER A 103 9.71 17.13 -16.71
C SER A 103 8.70 16.94 -17.85
N GLN A 104 8.08 15.76 -17.91
CA GLN A 104 7.09 15.40 -18.95
C GLN A 104 7.59 15.57 -20.39
N ASN A 105 8.79 15.05 -20.69
CA ASN A 105 9.38 14.98 -22.03
C ASN A 105 9.61 13.52 -22.47
N ASN A 106 10.36 13.29 -23.54
CA ASN A 106 10.58 11.98 -24.15
C ASN A 106 12.03 11.48 -24.02
N PHE A 107 12.80 11.92 -23.03
CA PHE A 107 14.18 11.46 -22.85
C PHE A 107 14.23 9.98 -22.46
N THR A 108 15.06 9.20 -23.17
CA THR A 108 15.20 7.75 -22.90
C THR A 108 16.48 7.39 -22.13
N ASN A 109 17.45 8.30 -22.12
CA ASN A 109 18.72 8.17 -21.42
C ASN A 109 19.24 9.56 -21.00
N ILE A 110 19.89 9.64 -19.83
CA ILE A 110 20.54 10.86 -19.31
C ILE A 110 21.51 11.49 -20.31
N LYS A 111 22.23 10.67 -21.10
CA LYS A 111 23.17 11.18 -22.11
C LYS A 111 22.48 12.05 -23.19
N GLU A 112 21.22 11.78 -23.49
CA GLU A 112 20.45 12.53 -24.48
C GLU A 112 19.98 13.90 -23.97
N VAL A 113 20.03 14.13 -22.65
CA VAL A 113 19.68 15.40 -22.02
C VAL A 113 20.74 16.47 -22.30
N GLY A 114 22.01 16.08 -22.49
CA GLY A 114 23.10 16.99 -22.87
C GLY A 114 23.61 17.86 -21.72
N LEU A 115 23.74 17.30 -20.51
CA LEU A 115 24.07 18.00 -19.26
C LEU A 115 25.57 18.33 -19.08
N ALA A 116 26.38 18.18 -20.11
CA ALA A 116 27.83 18.37 -20.02
C ALA A 116 28.18 19.83 -19.67
N ASN A 117 29.12 20.02 -18.75
CA ASN A 117 29.63 21.32 -18.29
C ASN A 117 28.63 22.28 -17.62
N LEU A 118 27.41 21.84 -17.26
CA LEU A 118 26.43 22.66 -16.52
C LEU A 118 26.79 22.75 -15.02
N THR A 119 27.97 23.28 -14.72
CA THR A 119 28.55 23.28 -13.38
C THR A 119 27.81 24.17 -12.38
N GLN A 120 27.00 25.13 -12.83
CA GLN A 120 26.19 25.99 -11.95
C GLN A 120 24.81 25.41 -11.61
N LEU A 121 24.42 24.30 -12.24
CA LEU A 121 23.10 23.72 -12.07
C LEU A 121 22.92 23.20 -10.63
N THR A 122 21.92 23.70 -9.93
CA THR A 122 21.55 23.30 -8.56
C THR A 122 20.32 22.40 -8.54
N THR A 123 19.41 22.56 -9.49
CA THR A 123 18.14 21.84 -9.54
C THR A 123 17.90 21.28 -10.93
N LEU A 124 17.61 19.98 -11.03
CA LEU A 124 17.30 19.29 -12.28
C LEU A 124 16.02 18.47 -12.16
N HIS A 125 15.03 18.81 -13.00
CA HIS A 125 13.77 18.09 -13.12
C HIS A 125 13.75 17.22 -14.38
N LEU A 126 13.56 15.92 -14.19
CA LEU A 126 13.48 14.88 -15.23
C LEU A 126 12.29 13.92 -14.98
N GLU A 127 11.33 14.33 -14.15
CA GLU A 127 10.13 13.58 -13.82
C GLU A 127 9.33 13.24 -15.08
N GLU A 128 8.64 12.11 -15.07
CA GLU A 128 7.72 11.72 -16.16
C GLU A 128 8.37 11.68 -17.55
N ASN A 129 9.62 11.22 -17.63
CA ASN A 129 10.31 10.89 -18.87
C ASN A 129 10.29 9.37 -19.12
N GLN A 130 11.10 8.90 -20.07
CA GLN A 130 11.19 7.49 -20.46
C GLN A 130 12.57 6.89 -20.13
N ILE A 131 13.27 7.42 -19.13
CA ILE A 131 14.63 7.01 -18.77
C ILE A 131 14.60 5.58 -18.22
N THR A 132 15.43 4.70 -18.79
CA THR A 132 15.41 3.25 -18.48
C THR A 132 16.56 2.77 -17.58
N GLU A 133 17.66 3.51 -17.56
CA GLU A 133 18.87 3.18 -16.80
C GLU A 133 19.67 4.43 -16.41
N MET A 134 20.46 4.32 -15.35
CA MET A 134 21.49 5.29 -15.00
C MET A 134 22.87 4.62 -15.07
N THR A 135 23.69 5.07 -16.01
CA THR A 135 25.03 4.55 -16.26
C THR A 135 26.06 5.24 -15.38
N ASP A 136 27.22 4.60 -15.16
CA ASP A 136 28.29 5.21 -14.36
C ASP A 136 28.68 6.58 -14.92
N TYR A 137 28.87 7.56 -14.03
CA TYR A 137 29.31 8.93 -14.34
C TYR A 137 28.36 9.76 -15.23
N CYS A 138 27.11 9.34 -15.43
CA CYS A 138 26.19 10.04 -16.32
C CYS A 138 25.83 11.48 -15.86
N LEU A 139 26.08 11.82 -14.60
CA LEU A 139 25.83 13.15 -14.01
C LEU A 139 27.10 13.80 -13.42
N GLN A 140 28.30 13.31 -13.78
CA GLN A 140 29.55 13.67 -13.08
C GLN A 140 29.93 15.16 -13.10
N ASP A 141 29.49 15.89 -14.13
CA ASP A 141 29.86 17.30 -14.32
C ASP A 141 28.99 18.26 -13.50
N LEU A 142 27.90 17.77 -12.90
CA LEU A 142 26.93 18.57 -12.15
C LEU A 142 27.35 18.75 -10.68
N SER A 143 28.56 19.28 -10.46
CA SER A 143 29.19 19.34 -9.14
C SER A 143 28.43 20.17 -8.09
N ASN A 144 27.58 21.11 -8.53
CA ASN A 144 26.77 21.95 -7.64
C ASN A 144 25.31 21.50 -7.53
N LEU A 145 24.94 20.34 -8.11
CA LEU A 145 23.58 19.84 -8.05
C LEU A 145 23.20 19.51 -6.60
N GLN A 146 22.07 20.04 -6.17
CA GLN A 146 21.50 19.90 -4.82
C GLN A 146 20.18 19.13 -4.86
N GLU A 147 19.39 19.27 -5.93
CA GLU A 147 18.12 18.56 -6.10
C GLU A 147 18.07 17.84 -7.44
N LEU A 148 17.74 16.55 -7.40
CA LEU A 148 17.54 15.72 -8.57
C LEU A 148 16.19 15.02 -8.48
N TYR A 149 15.31 15.36 -9.42
CA TYR A 149 14.01 14.74 -9.57
C TYR A 149 13.99 13.86 -10.82
N ILE A 150 13.90 12.55 -10.63
CA ILE A 150 13.88 11.56 -11.73
C ILE A 150 12.82 10.47 -11.49
N ASN A 151 11.81 10.81 -10.69
CA ASN A 151 10.66 9.96 -10.41
C ASN A 151 9.76 9.80 -11.64
N HIS A 152 8.87 8.80 -11.60
CA HIS A 152 7.95 8.49 -12.71
C HIS A 152 8.65 8.21 -14.05
N ASN A 153 9.82 7.57 -14.01
CA ASN A 153 10.54 7.09 -15.20
C ASN A 153 10.40 5.55 -15.32
N GLN A 154 11.21 4.95 -16.19
CA GLN A 154 11.24 3.50 -16.41
C GLN A 154 12.55 2.88 -15.88
N ILE A 155 13.21 3.52 -14.90
CA ILE A 155 14.55 3.14 -14.46
C ILE A 155 14.49 1.76 -13.80
N SER A 156 15.15 0.80 -14.42
CA SER A 156 15.23 -0.58 -13.94
C SER A 156 16.59 -0.92 -13.34
N THR A 157 17.63 -0.15 -13.71
CA THR A 157 19.00 -0.34 -13.24
C THR A 157 19.68 0.99 -12.97
N ILE A 158 20.45 1.06 -11.88
CA ILE A 158 21.33 2.17 -11.51
C ILE A 158 22.71 1.58 -11.26
N SER A 159 23.70 2.10 -11.96
CA SER A 159 25.10 1.64 -11.83
C SER A 159 25.74 2.17 -10.54
N ALA A 160 26.78 1.51 -10.04
CA ALA A 160 27.36 1.82 -8.72
C ALA A 160 27.89 3.26 -8.63
N HIS A 161 28.36 3.84 -9.74
CA HIS A 161 28.92 5.20 -9.80
C HIS A 161 28.02 6.15 -10.62
N ALA A 162 26.72 5.86 -10.75
CA ALA A 162 25.79 6.71 -11.48
C ALA A 162 25.70 8.14 -10.92
N PHE A 163 25.76 8.28 -9.58
CA PHE A 163 25.72 9.55 -8.87
C PHE A 163 27.12 10.10 -8.52
N ALA A 164 28.19 9.57 -9.14
CA ALA A 164 29.52 10.12 -8.97
C ALA A 164 29.56 11.60 -9.36
N GLY A 165 30.24 12.44 -8.58
CA GLY A 165 30.32 13.89 -8.79
C GLY A 165 29.30 14.71 -7.98
N LEU A 166 28.19 14.11 -7.54
CA LEU A 166 27.06 14.81 -6.90
C LEU A 166 27.26 15.02 -5.38
N LYS A 167 28.41 15.55 -4.97
CA LYS A 167 28.77 15.71 -3.55
C LYS A 167 27.86 16.68 -2.78
N ASN A 168 27.21 17.61 -3.49
CA ASN A 168 26.32 18.61 -2.92
C ASN A 168 24.84 18.21 -2.95
N LEU A 169 24.52 16.99 -3.41
CA LEU A 169 23.14 16.55 -3.53
C LEU A 169 22.49 16.42 -2.15
N LEU A 170 21.36 17.11 -1.97
CA LEU A 170 20.55 17.15 -0.75
C LEU A 170 19.24 16.38 -0.91
N ARG A 171 18.62 16.42 -2.09
CA ARG A 171 17.32 15.77 -2.37
C ARG A 171 17.40 14.89 -3.61
N LEU A 172 16.95 13.64 -3.47
CA LEU A 172 16.93 12.65 -4.54
C LEU A 172 15.58 11.95 -4.60
N HIS A 173 14.88 12.13 -5.73
CA HIS A 173 13.56 11.54 -5.98
C HIS A 173 13.67 10.47 -7.06
N LEU A 174 13.60 9.22 -6.64
CA LEU A 174 13.65 7.99 -7.44
C LEU A 174 12.32 7.21 -7.44
N ASN A 175 11.28 7.76 -6.81
CA ASN A 175 10.02 7.06 -6.66
C ASN A 175 9.34 6.74 -8.01
N SER A 176 8.48 5.73 -8.02
CA SER A 176 7.69 5.35 -9.19
C SER A 176 8.53 4.96 -10.41
N ASN A 177 9.57 4.15 -10.18
CA ASN A 177 10.44 3.58 -11.21
C ASN A 177 10.25 2.05 -11.30
N LYS A 178 11.23 1.30 -11.82
CA LYS A 178 11.20 -0.17 -12.00
C LYS A 178 12.35 -0.88 -11.27
N LEU A 179 12.89 -0.27 -10.21
CA LEU A 179 13.99 -0.82 -9.43
C LEU A 179 13.54 -2.10 -8.69
N LYS A 180 14.34 -3.15 -8.78
CA LYS A 180 14.10 -4.44 -8.09
C LYS A 180 14.95 -4.65 -6.84
N VAL A 181 16.00 -3.86 -6.69
CA VAL A 181 16.94 -3.89 -5.56
C VAL A 181 17.30 -2.46 -5.19
N ILE A 182 17.79 -2.24 -3.98
CA ILE A 182 18.47 -1.01 -3.58
C ILE A 182 19.93 -1.39 -3.32
N ASP A 183 20.88 -0.79 -4.02
CA ASP A 183 22.31 -1.03 -3.78
C ASP A 183 22.88 0.10 -2.91
N SER A 184 23.59 -0.25 -1.84
CA SER A 184 24.20 0.76 -0.97
C SER A 184 25.24 1.61 -1.70
N ARG A 185 25.91 1.06 -2.71
CA ARG A 185 27.01 1.71 -3.45
C ARG A 185 26.56 2.95 -4.23
N TRP A 186 25.28 3.04 -4.60
CA TRP A 186 24.72 4.22 -5.25
C TRP A 186 24.95 5.49 -4.43
N PHE A 187 24.91 5.36 -3.11
CA PHE A 187 24.93 6.47 -2.17
C PHE A 187 26.34 6.85 -1.70
N ASP A 188 27.38 6.12 -2.10
CA ASP A 188 28.76 6.37 -1.68
C ASP A 188 29.26 7.77 -2.10
N SER A 189 28.71 8.32 -3.19
CA SER A 189 29.08 9.63 -3.73
C SER A 189 28.16 10.78 -3.29
N THR A 190 27.13 10.51 -2.48
CA THR A 190 26.12 11.48 -2.04
C THR A 190 26.06 11.58 -0.50
N PRO A 191 27.17 11.92 0.19
CA PRO A 191 27.22 11.89 1.66
C PRO A 191 26.38 12.98 2.34
N ASN A 192 26.01 14.04 1.62
CA ASN A 192 25.22 15.16 2.12
C ASN A 192 23.72 15.01 1.87
N LEU A 193 23.28 13.87 1.33
CA LEU A 193 21.88 13.66 1.01
C LEU A 193 21.03 13.72 2.29
N GLU A 194 20.02 14.58 2.29
CA GLU A 194 19.11 14.81 3.41
C GLU A 194 17.74 14.15 3.18
N ILE A 195 17.28 14.08 1.93
CA ILE A 195 15.97 13.52 1.56
C ILE A 195 16.13 12.49 0.46
N LEU A 196 15.64 11.27 0.71
CA LEU A 196 15.57 10.20 -0.28
C LEU A 196 14.14 9.69 -0.41
N MET A 197 13.56 9.85 -1.60
CA MET A 197 12.28 9.24 -1.97
C MET A 197 12.52 8.12 -2.98
N ILE A 198 12.31 6.87 -2.58
CA ILE A 198 12.53 5.69 -3.45
C ILE A 198 11.32 4.75 -3.52
N GLY A 199 10.20 5.19 -2.93
CA GLY A 199 8.93 4.47 -2.94
C GLY A 199 8.40 4.09 -4.33
N GLU A 200 7.33 3.30 -4.37
CA GLU A 200 6.67 2.84 -5.60
C GLU A 200 7.62 2.14 -6.60
N ASN A 201 8.64 1.46 -6.06
CA ASN A 201 9.52 0.56 -6.81
C ASN A 201 9.26 -0.89 -6.41
N PRO A 202 9.24 -1.85 -7.36
CA PRO A 202 8.99 -3.27 -7.10
C PRO A 202 10.21 -3.99 -6.51
N VAL A 203 10.72 -3.46 -5.39
CA VAL A 203 11.90 -3.97 -4.71
C VAL A 203 11.57 -5.30 -4.03
N ILE A 204 12.42 -6.31 -4.23
CA ILE A 204 12.21 -7.65 -3.68
C ILE A 204 12.34 -7.66 -2.15
N GLY A 205 13.18 -6.79 -1.60
CA GLY A 205 13.38 -6.59 -0.17
C GLY A 205 14.52 -5.61 0.09
N ILE A 206 14.69 -5.22 1.36
CA ILE A 206 15.78 -4.37 1.83
C ILE A 206 16.82 -5.26 2.51
N LEU A 207 18.10 -4.95 2.34
CA LEU A 207 19.21 -5.69 2.97
C LEU A 207 19.70 -4.99 4.25
N ASP A 208 20.46 -5.69 5.08
CA ASP A 208 21.15 -5.07 6.21
C ASP A 208 22.13 -3.99 5.73
N MET A 209 22.20 -2.86 6.46
CA MET A 209 23.08 -1.72 6.18
C MET A 209 22.87 -1.07 4.80
N ASN A 210 21.70 -1.24 4.18
CA ASN A 210 21.44 -0.79 2.81
C ASN A 210 21.68 0.72 2.61
N PHE A 211 21.43 1.51 3.64
CA PHE A 211 21.50 2.99 3.61
C PHE A 211 22.69 3.54 4.41
N LYS A 212 23.65 2.68 4.80
CA LYS A 212 24.78 3.06 5.66
C LYS A 212 25.58 4.29 5.21
N PRO A 213 25.80 4.55 3.90
CA PRO A 213 26.54 5.75 3.48
C PRO A 213 25.83 7.09 3.79
N LEU A 214 24.52 7.06 4.07
CA LEU A 214 23.66 8.24 4.16
C LEU A 214 23.56 8.81 5.58
N ALA A 215 24.71 9.14 6.20
CA ALA A 215 24.77 9.59 7.60
C ALA A 215 24.03 10.91 7.90
N ASN A 216 23.86 11.77 6.89
CA ASN A 216 23.17 13.05 7.00
C ASN A 216 21.69 12.98 6.59
N LEU A 217 21.18 11.80 6.24
CA LEU A 217 19.80 11.65 5.79
C LEU A 217 18.83 11.97 6.92
N ARG A 218 17.93 12.92 6.67
CA ARG A 218 16.88 13.35 7.59
C ARG A 218 15.53 12.71 7.28
N SER A 219 15.25 12.44 6.01
CA SER A 219 13.96 11.90 5.57
C SER A 219 14.15 10.75 4.58
N LEU A 220 13.53 9.60 4.89
CA LEU A 220 13.52 8.40 4.06
C LEU A 220 12.09 7.95 3.77
N VAL A 221 11.70 7.90 2.50
CA VAL A 221 10.37 7.48 2.06
C VAL A 221 10.44 6.18 1.28
N LEU A 222 9.95 5.10 1.91
CA LEU A 222 9.88 3.72 1.39
C LEU A 222 8.42 3.30 1.10
N ALA A 223 7.60 4.23 0.63
CA ALA A 223 6.17 4.03 0.44
C ALA A 223 5.86 3.11 -0.75
N GLY A 224 4.82 2.27 -0.69
CA GLY A 224 4.32 1.54 -1.85
C GLY A 224 5.28 0.49 -2.45
N MET A 225 6.16 -0.10 -1.64
CA MET A 225 7.23 -1.00 -2.11
C MET A 225 6.92 -2.50 -1.91
N TYR A 226 5.71 -2.84 -1.44
CA TYR A 226 5.29 -4.22 -1.13
C TYR A 226 6.15 -4.93 -0.07
N LEU A 227 6.82 -4.18 0.81
CA LEU A 227 7.69 -4.73 1.84
C LEU A 227 6.88 -5.51 2.88
N THR A 228 7.30 -6.75 3.16
CA THR A 228 6.64 -7.64 4.13
C THR A 228 7.33 -7.69 5.50
N ASP A 229 8.63 -7.40 5.53
CA ASP A 229 9.46 -7.31 6.74
C ASP A 229 10.62 -6.34 6.47
N ILE A 230 11.26 -5.85 7.53
CA ILE A 230 12.44 -4.98 7.48
C ILE A 230 13.53 -5.61 8.37
N PRO A 231 14.70 -5.98 7.82
CA PRO A 231 15.78 -6.54 8.61
C PRO A 231 16.23 -5.63 9.75
N GLY A 232 16.62 -6.23 10.89
CA GLY A 232 16.95 -5.50 12.10
C GLY A 232 18.12 -4.51 11.96
N ASN A 233 19.03 -4.70 11.00
CA ASN A 233 20.14 -3.76 10.74
C ASN A 233 19.98 -2.98 9.43
N ALA A 234 18.80 -3.02 8.78
CA ALA A 234 18.57 -2.32 7.51
C ALA A 234 18.82 -0.81 7.58
N LEU A 235 18.47 -0.18 8.71
CA LEU A 235 18.55 1.26 8.93
C LEU A 235 19.86 1.71 9.63
N VAL A 236 20.84 0.83 9.76
CA VAL A 236 22.14 1.17 10.37
C VAL A 236 22.87 2.22 9.52
N GLY A 237 23.37 3.28 10.18
CA GLY A 237 24.09 4.40 9.57
C GLY A 237 23.23 5.63 9.31
N LEU A 238 21.90 5.52 9.48
CA LEU A 238 20.97 6.65 9.37
C LEU A 238 20.89 7.45 10.69
N ASP A 239 22.04 7.94 11.16
CA ASP A 239 22.19 8.54 12.50
C ASP A 239 21.43 9.86 12.67
N SER A 240 21.22 10.59 11.57
CA SER A 240 20.52 11.88 11.52
C SER A 240 19.04 11.77 11.11
N LEU A 241 18.49 10.55 11.02
CA LEU A 241 17.15 10.34 10.49
C LEU A 241 16.08 10.89 11.44
N GLU A 242 15.24 11.78 10.91
CA GLU A 242 14.16 12.46 11.64
C GLU A 242 12.78 12.00 11.15
N SER A 243 12.65 11.58 9.89
CA SER A 243 11.39 11.16 9.27
C SER A 243 11.55 9.85 8.50
N LEU A 244 10.63 8.91 8.71
CA LEU A 244 10.62 7.60 8.06
C LEU A 244 9.19 7.22 7.70
N SER A 245 8.94 6.92 6.42
CA SER A 245 7.64 6.43 5.96
C SER A 245 7.74 5.04 5.33
N PHE A 246 6.89 4.14 5.83
CA PHE A 246 6.59 2.82 5.27
C PHE A 246 5.16 2.76 4.71
N TYR A 247 4.58 3.91 4.35
CA TYR A 247 3.22 4.02 3.85
C TYR A 247 2.89 2.97 2.77
N ASP A 248 1.71 2.33 2.85
CA ASP A 248 1.20 1.34 1.88
C ASP A 248 2.19 0.22 1.52
N ASN A 249 2.76 -0.40 2.56
CA ASN A 249 3.52 -1.65 2.43
C ASN A 249 2.67 -2.85 2.87
N LYS A 250 3.31 -3.97 3.16
CA LYS A 250 2.68 -5.24 3.56
C LYS A 250 3.25 -5.74 4.88
N LEU A 251 3.70 -4.82 5.75
CA LEU A 251 4.23 -5.13 7.06
C LEU A 251 3.12 -5.66 7.97
N VAL A 252 3.27 -6.91 8.44
CA VAL A 252 2.30 -7.57 9.34
C VAL A 252 2.55 -7.27 10.83
N LYS A 253 3.70 -6.67 11.14
CA LYS A 253 4.16 -6.28 12.47
C LYS A 253 4.99 -4.99 12.39
N VAL A 254 5.13 -4.27 13.49
CA VAL A 254 6.05 -3.13 13.58
C VAL A 254 7.50 -3.63 13.49
N PRO A 255 8.37 -3.02 12.66
CA PRO A 255 9.77 -3.43 12.50
C PRO A 255 10.66 -2.95 13.67
N GLN A 256 10.33 -3.39 14.89
CA GLN A 256 10.92 -2.92 16.16
C GLN A 256 12.46 -2.89 16.15
N LEU A 257 13.11 -3.97 15.71
CA LEU A 257 14.57 -4.08 15.72
C LEU A 257 15.26 -3.06 14.82
N ALA A 258 14.65 -2.74 13.67
CA ALA A 258 15.16 -1.74 12.74
C ALA A 258 14.93 -0.31 13.29
N LEU A 259 13.76 -0.05 13.86
CA LEU A 259 13.43 1.25 14.46
C LEU A 259 14.34 1.60 15.64
N GLN A 260 14.83 0.61 16.40
CA GLN A 260 15.83 0.83 17.46
C GLN A 260 17.18 1.36 16.93
N LYS A 261 17.46 1.28 15.62
CA LYS A 261 18.69 1.80 15.01
C LYS A 261 18.62 3.29 14.63
N VAL A 262 17.45 3.92 14.75
CA VAL A 262 17.21 5.33 14.40
C VAL A 262 16.68 6.12 15.61
N PRO A 263 17.50 6.34 16.66
CA PRO A 263 17.04 6.91 17.93
C PRO A 263 16.58 8.38 17.86
N ASN A 264 16.94 9.09 16.80
CA ASN A 264 16.58 10.50 16.57
C ASN A 264 15.28 10.68 15.79
N LEU A 265 14.59 9.58 15.45
CA LEU A 265 13.38 9.62 14.64
C LEU A 265 12.28 10.42 15.34
N LYS A 266 11.73 11.43 14.64
CA LYS A 266 10.67 12.32 15.09
C LYS A 266 9.31 11.99 14.46
N PHE A 267 9.29 11.52 13.22
CA PHE A 267 8.06 11.19 12.49
C PHE A 267 8.13 9.76 11.96
N LEU A 268 7.14 8.95 12.30
CA LEU A 268 7.00 7.59 11.80
C LEU A 268 5.62 7.40 11.17
N ASP A 269 5.62 7.05 9.88
CA ASP A 269 4.42 6.76 9.13
C ASP A 269 4.35 5.26 8.78
N LEU A 270 3.41 4.56 9.41
CA LEU A 270 3.08 3.16 9.16
C LEU A 270 1.73 3.00 8.45
N ASN A 271 1.12 4.09 8.00
CA ASN A 271 -0.23 4.10 7.42
C ASN A 271 -0.38 3.05 6.30
N LYS A 272 -1.59 2.49 6.17
CA LYS A 272 -1.92 1.47 5.13
C LYS A 272 -1.08 0.18 5.18
N ASN A 273 -0.56 -0.21 6.34
CA ASN A 273 0.04 -1.54 6.53
C ASN A 273 -0.93 -2.54 7.18
N PRO A 274 -0.86 -3.84 6.85
CA PRO A 274 -1.69 -4.89 7.43
C PRO A 274 -1.21 -5.35 8.83
N ILE A 275 -0.83 -4.41 9.70
CA ILE A 275 -0.41 -4.72 11.07
C ILE A 275 -1.66 -5.12 11.88
N HIS A 276 -1.63 -6.30 12.52
CA HIS A 276 -2.81 -6.81 13.22
C HIS A 276 -3.03 -6.18 14.60
N LYS A 277 -1.95 -5.89 15.31
CA LYS A 277 -1.97 -5.28 16.64
C LYS A 277 -0.71 -4.47 16.88
N ILE A 278 -0.83 -3.42 17.69
CA ILE A 278 0.32 -2.72 18.27
C ILE A 278 0.52 -3.24 19.69
N GLN A 279 1.70 -3.73 20.00
CA GLN A 279 1.99 -4.47 21.23
C GLN A 279 3.17 -3.86 22.01
N GLU A 280 3.35 -4.32 23.25
CA GLU A 280 4.47 -3.89 24.09
C GLU A 280 5.81 -4.09 23.37
N GLY A 281 6.62 -3.04 23.35
CA GLY A 281 7.96 -3.06 22.77
C GLY A 281 8.05 -2.39 21.40
N ASP A 282 6.96 -2.35 20.62
CA ASP A 282 6.96 -1.87 19.22
C ASP A 282 7.61 -0.49 19.06
N PHE A 283 7.28 0.44 19.96
CA PHE A 283 7.80 1.82 19.95
C PHE A 283 8.59 2.16 21.22
N LYS A 284 9.01 1.16 22.00
CA LYS A 284 9.58 1.39 23.33
C LYS A 284 10.85 2.22 23.25
N ASN A 285 10.92 3.28 24.07
CA ASN A 285 12.06 4.19 24.18
C ASN A 285 12.41 4.96 22.89
N MET A 286 11.46 5.19 21.98
CA MET A 286 11.67 6.12 20.86
C MET A 286 11.57 7.57 21.36
N LEU A 287 12.59 8.00 22.11
CA LEU A 287 12.54 9.20 22.96
C LEU A 287 12.26 10.51 22.21
N ARG A 288 12.60 10.57 20.93
CA ARG A 288 12.44 11.74 20.05
C ARG A 288 11.20 11.70 19.18
N LEU A 289 10.43 10.61 19.23
CA LEU A 289 9.26 10.44 18.38
C LEU A 289 8.19 11.46 18.79
N LYS A 290 7.78 12.31 17.84
CA LYS A 290 6.79 13.38 18.02
C LYS A 290 5.43 13.02 17.41
N GLU A 291 5.44 12.39 16.24
CA GLU A 291 4.21 11.98 15.55
C GLU A 291 4.28 10.53 15.07
N LEU A 292 3.18 9.81 15.29
CA LEU A 292 3.00 8.42 14.85
C LEU A 292 1.69 8.30 14.06
N GLY A 293 1.82 7.89 12.79
CA GLY A 293 0.70 7.59 11.90
C GLY A 293 0.46 6.08 11.78
N ILE A 294 -0.71 5.63 12.25
CA ILE A 294 -1.22 4.25 12.12
C ILE A 294 -2.65 4.26 11.55
N ASN A 295 -2.87 5.08 10.53
CA ASN A 295 -4.14 5.27 9.84
C ASN A 295 -4.35 4.23 8.73
N ASN A 296 -5.61 3.99 8.36
CA ASN A 296 -6.01 3.16 7.21
C ASN A 296 -5.45 1.72 7.24
N MET A 297 -5.22 1.17 8.42
CA MET A 297 -4.77 -0.21 8.65
C MET A 297 -5.99 -1.14 8.73
N GLY A 298 -6.33 -1.78 7.61
CA GLY A 298 -7.52 -2.64 7.50
C GLY A 298 -7.52 -3.90 8.38
N GLU A 299 -6.36 -4.30 8.90
CA GLU A 299 -6.19 -5.49 9.74
C GLU A 299 -5.94 -5.18 11.23
N LEU A 300 -5.78 -3.90 11.58
CA LEU A 300 -5.48 -3.47 12.95
C LEU A 300 -6.70 -3.67 13.83
N VAL A 301 -6.59 -4.55 14.83
CA VAL A 301 -7.68 -4.92 15.76
C VAL A 301 -7.51 -4.25 17.11
N SER A 302 -6.27 -4.15 17.61
CA SER A 302 -6.01 -3.71 18.98
C SER A 302 -4.72 -2.91 19.17
N VAL A 303 -4.75 -2.03 20.16
CA VAL A 303 -3.57 -1.40 20.77
C VAL A 303 -3.48 -1.94 22.20
N ASP A 304 -2.52 -2.83 22.41
CA ASP A 304 -2.39 -3.61 23.64
C ASP A 304 -1.71 -2.82 24.77
N ARG A 305 -1.57 -3.46 25.93
CA ARG A 305 -0.92 -2.89 27.11
C ARG A 305 0.50 -2.42 26.79
N TYR A 306 0.85 -1.20 27.19
CA TYR A 306 2.19 -0.62 27.00
C TYR A 306 2.67 -0.60 25.54
N ALA A 307 1.74 -0.60 24.57
CA ALA A 307 2.04 -0.46 23.16
C ALA A 307 2.86 0.79 22.84
N LEU A 308 2.52 1.91 23.48
CA LEU A 308 3.28 3.16 23.45
C LEU A 308 3.87 3.38 24.84
N ASP A 309 5.14 2.99 25.01
CA ASP A 309 5.85 3.04 26.29
C ASP A 309 7.10 3.92 26.21
N ASN A 310 7.17 4.89 27.12
CA ASN A 310 8.29 5.81 27.27
C ASN A 310 8.58 6.64 26.02
N LEU A 311 7.59 7.45 25.63
CA LEU A 311 7.61 8.35 24.48
C LEU A 311 7.41 9.82 24.95
N PRO A 312 8.43 10.43 25.58
CA PRO A 312 8.31 11.73 26.25
C PRO A 312 8.02 12.90 25.30
N GLU A 313 8.40 12.82 24.03
CA GLU A 313 8.20 13.89 23.03
C GLU A 313 6.99 13.66 22.12
N LEU A 314 6.25 12.55 22.26
CA LEU A 314 5.13 12.24 21.37
C LEU A 314 3.97 13.21 21.62
N THR A 315 3.68 14.07 20.65
CA THR A 315 2.64 15.11 20.72
C THR A 315 1.38 14.70 19.97
N LYS A 316 1.49 13.86 18.94
CA LYS A 316 0.38 13.49 18.06
C LYS A 316 0.34 11.99 17.76
N LEU A 317 -0.82 11.37 17.98
CA LEU A 317 -1.11 10.00 17.59
C LEU A 317 -2.33 9.98 16.68
N GLU A 318 -2.15 9.50 15.45
CA GLU A 318 -3.24 9.31 14.51
C GLU A 318 -3.49 7.82 14.25
N ALA A 319 -4.65 7.33 14.67
CA ALA A 319 -5.13 5.98 14.41
C ALA A 319 -6.54 6.03 13.85
N THR A 320 -6.70 6.67 12.70
CA THR A 320 -7.99 6.92 12.04
C THR A 320 -8.25 5.94 10.90
N ASN A 321 -9.53 5.71 10.57
CA ASN A 321 -9.95 4.86 9.45
C ASN A 321 -9.42 3.40 9.55
N ASN A 322 -9.38 2.84 10.76
CA ASN A 322 -9.00 1.45 11.01
C ASN A 322 -10.28 0.62 11.30
N PRO A 323 -10.92 0.02 10.29
CA PRO A 323 -12.26 -0.54 10.41
C PRO A 323 -12.39 -1.73 11.37
N LYS A 324 -11.29 -2.35 11.80
CA LYS A 324 -11.28 -3.45 12.77
C LYS A 324 -10.78 -3.04 14.15
N LEU A 325 -10.24 -1.82 14.30
CA LEU A 325 -9.65 -1.36 15.56
C LEU A 325 -10.77 -1.17 16.58
N SER A 326 -10.89 -2.14 17.47
CA SER A 326 -12.06 -2.30 18.34
C SER A 326 -11.68 -2.37 19.82
N TYR A 327 -10.39 -2.32 20.14
CA TYR A 327 -9.89 -2.34 21.51
C TYR A 327 -8.63 -1.49 21.68
N ILE A 328 -8.61 -0.67 22.74
CA ILE A 328 -7.41 0.00 23.25
C ILE A 328 -7.33 -0.30 24.74
N HIS A 329 -6.23 -0.93 25.16
CA HIS A 329 -6.02 -1.29 26.56
C HIS A 329 -5.97 -0.04 27.45
N ARG A 330 -6.48 -0.11 28.68
CA ARG A 330 -6.54 1.02 29.64
C ARG A 330 -5.17 1.60 30.07
N LEU A 331 -4.09 0.89 29.72
CA LEU A 331 -2.69 1.25 29.96
C LEU A 331 -1.87 1.21 28.65
N ALA A 332 -2.51 1.43 27.50
CA ALA A 332 -1.82 1.44 26.21
C ALA A 332 -0.74 2.54 26.11
N PHE A 333 -1.02 3.70 26.71
CA PHE A 333 -0.15 4.88 26.67
C PHE A 333 0.57 5.05 28.02
N ARG A 334 1.74 4.41 28.18
CA ARG A 334 2.54 4.53 29.41
C ARG A 334 3.66 5.54 29.19
N SER A 335 3.79 6.51 30.09
CA SER A 335 4.85 7.52 30.03
C SER A 335 4.87 8.28 28.69
N VAL A 336 3.69 8.77 28.27
CA VAL A 336 3.50 9.59 27.07
C VAL A 336 2.98 10.99 27.47
N PRO A 337 3.74 11.77 28.26
CA PRO A 337 3.25 12.99 28.91
C PRO A 337 2.97 14.14 27.94
N ALA A 338 3.63 14.19 26.78
CA ALA A 338 3.53 15.31 25.83
C ALA A 338 2.36 15.18 24.84
N LEU A 339 1.58 14.10 24.88
CA LEU A 339 0.54 13.86 23.88
C LEU A 339 -0.55 14.93 23.98
N GLU A 340 -0.70 15.73 22.92
CA GLU A 340 -1.67 16.82 22.84
C GLU A 340 -2.88 16.46 21.98
N SER A 341 -2.68 15.63 20.96
CA SER A 341 -3.69 15.28 19.95
C SER A 341 -3.80 13.76 19.76
N LEU A 342 -5.00 13.22 20.04
CA LEU A 342 -5.32 11.80 19.93
C LEU A 342 -6.49 11.57 18.96
N MET A 343 -6.19 11.08 17.76
CA MET A 343 -7.18 10.89 16.70
C MET A 343 -7.55 9.42 16.55
N LEU A 344 -8.79 9.07 16.94
CA LEU A 344 -9.33 7.70 16.97
C LEU A 344 -10.68 7.58 16.23
N ASN A 345 -10.99 8.50 15.32
CA ASN A 345 -12.24 8.46 14.56
C ASN A 345 -12.23 7.42 13.44
N ASN A 346 -13.45 7.04 13.03
CA ASN A 346 -13.69 6.10 11.93
C ASN A 346 -13.06 4.71 12.18
N ASN A 347 -13.19 4.19 13.41
CA ASN A 347 -12.75 2.86 13.79
C ASN A 347 -13.95 1.98 14.22
N ALA A 348 -13.67 0.87 14.91
CA ALA A 348 -14.67 -0.03 15.49
C ALA A 348 -14.67 0.00 17.04
N LEU A 349 -14.19 1.09 17.65
CA LEU A 349 -14.04 1.21 19.10
C LEU A 349 -15.41 1.28 19.78
N ASN A 350 -15.60 0.52 20.84
CA ASN A 350 -16.81 0.61 21.65
C ASN A 350 -16.74 1.69 22.72
N ALA A 351 -15.56 1.96 23.28
CA ALA A 351 -15.34 3.07 24.21
C ALA A 351 -13.83 3.34 24.33
N ILE A 352 -13.48 4.37 25.09
CA ILE A 352 -12.13 4.60 25.63
C ILE A 352 -12.26 4.72 27.14
N TYR A 353 -11.42 3.99 27.88
CA TYR A 353 -11.40 4.05 29.34
C TYR A 353 -11.04 5.46 29.83
N GLN A 354 -11.72 5.92 30.87
CA GLN A 354 -11.37 7.18 31.55
C GLN A 354 -9.89 7.20 31.98
N LYS A 355 -9.40 6.09 32.54
CA LYS A 355 -8.00 5.94 32.97
C LYS A 355 -6.98 6.11 31.85
N THR A 356 -7.32 5.73 30.61
CA THR A 356 -6.47 5.98 29.44
C THR A 356 -6.28 7.47 29.23
N VAL A 357 -7.35 8.25 29.33
CA VAL A 357 -7.32 9.71 29.14
C VAL A 357 -6.65 10.41 30.33
N GLU A 358 -6.92 9.97 31.56
CA GLU A 358 -6.26 10.50 32.77
C GLU A 358 -4.74 10.29 32.78
N SER A 359 -4.24 9.27 32.07
CA SER A 359 -2.81 9.03 31.92
C SER A 359 -2.10 10.03 30.99
N LEU A 360 -2.85 10.91 30.31
CA LEU A 360 -2.38 11.86 29.32
C LEU A 360 -2.59 13.31 29.80
N PRO A 361 -1.69 13.88 30.63
CA PRO A 361 -1.92 15.14 31.32
C PRO A 361 -2.01 16.37 30.41
N ASN A 362 -1.37 16.33 29.23
CA ASN A 362 -1.33 17.45 28.27
C ASN A 362 -2.33 17.28 27.10
N LEU A 363 -3.21 16.28 27.15
CA LEU A 363 -4.14 16.03 26.06
C LEU A 363 -5.10 17.23 25.89
N ARG A 364 -5.07 17.84 24.70
CA ARG A 364 -5.86 19.04 24.36
C ARG A 364 -7.07 18.68 23.50
N GLU A 365 -6.89 17.75 22.58
CA GLU A 365 -7.93 17.35 21.65
C GLU A 365 -8.00 15.83 21.45
N ILE A 366 -9.23 15.34 21.30
CA ILE A 366 -9.50 13.93 21.04
C ILE A 366 -10.59 13.80 19.98
N SER A 367 -10.41 12.86 19.07
CA SER A 367 -11.42 12.48 18.09
C SER A 367 -11.85 11.03 18.29
N ILE A 368 -13.13 10.78 18.54
CA ILE A 368 -13.70 9.43 18.70
C ILE A 368 -15.01 9.23 17.93
N HIS A 369 -15.40 10.21 17.10
CA HIS A 369 -16.62 10.13 16.31
C HIS A 369 -16.55 8.99 15.29
N SER A 370 -17.70 8.63 14.72
CA SER A 370 -17.80 7.54 13.73
C SER A 370 -17.30 6.18 14.27
N ASN A 371 -17.54 5.90 15.55
CA ASN A 371 -17.27 4.61 16.20
C ASN A 371 -18.58 4.00 16.72
N PRO A 372 -18.70 2.67 16.83
CA PRO A 372 -19.87 1.99 17.41
C PRO A 372 -19.87 2.08 18.95
N LEU A 373 -20.01 3.30 19.48
CA LEU A 373 -19.83 3.60 20.90
C LEU A 373 -20.90 2.92 21.77
N ARG A 374 -20.47 2.34 22.89
CA ARG A 374 -21.33 1.78 23.95
C ARG A 374 -21.50 2.85 25.04
N CYS A 375 -22.74 3.28 25.23
CA CYS A 375 -23.13 4.36 26.15
C CYS A 375 -23.55 3.83 27.50
N ASP A 376 -22.56 3.37 28.26
CA ASP A 376 -22.74 2.84 29.62
C ASP A 376 -21.61 3.32 30.56
N CYS A 377 -21.28 2.50 31.56
CA CYS A 377 -20.31 2.83 32.60
C CYS A 377 -18.91 3.23 32.07
N VAL A 378 -18.46 2.68 30.93
CA VAL A 378 -17.10 2.95 30.43
C VAL A 378 -16.96 4.33 29.81
N ILE A 379 -18.00 4.85 29.17
CA ILE A 379 -17.97 6.13 28.43
C ILE A 379 -18.48 7.32 29.25
N HIS A 380 -19.00 7.09 30.46
CA HIS A 380 -19.64 8.11 31.30
C HIS A 380 -18.78 9.37 31.51
N TRP A 381 -17.46 9.23 31.52
CA TRP A 381 -16.52 10.35 31.67
C TRP A 381 -16.66 11.42 30.57
N ILE A 382 -17.14 11.07 29.37
CA ILE A 382 -17.34 12.02 28.26
C ILE A 382 -18.39 13.08 28.59
N ASN A 383 -19.38 12.73 29.42
CA ASN A 383 -20.43 13.63 29.86
C ASN A 383 -20.04 14.43 31.10
N SER A 384 -18.82 14.20 31.62
CA SER A 384 -18.29 14.93 32.75
C SER A 384 -17.82 16.32 32.33
N ASN A 385 -18.36 17.37 32.96
CA ASN A 385 -17.86 18.74 32.83
C ASN A 385 -16.43 18.92 33.41
N LYS A 386 -15.72 17.84 33.72
CA LYS A 386 -14.41 17.85 34.39
C LYS A 386 -13.22 17.85 33.43
N THR A 387 -13.42 17.64 32.12
CA THR A 387 -12.30 17.61 31.17
C THR A 387 -12.21 18.90 30.36
N ASN A 388 -11.02 19.50 30.28
CA ASN A 388 -10.72 20.63 29.39
C ASN A 388 -10.44 20.18 27.93
N ILE A 389 -10.70 18.91 27.62
CA ILE A 389 -10.37 18.29 26.33
C ILE A 389 -11.39 18.70 25.27
N ARG A 390 -10.91 19.19 24.13
CA ARG A 390 -11.73 19.48 22.96
C ARG A 390 -12.04 18.18 22.21
N PHE A 391 -13.33 17.83 22.11
CA PHE A 391 -13.79 16.76 21.25
C PHE A 391 -13.93 17.26 19.81
N MET A 392 -13.31 16.56 18.86
CA MET A 392 -13.51 16.82 17.43
C MET A 392 -14.81 16.20 16.94
N GLU A 393 -15.57 16.96 16.14
CA GLU A 393 -16.90 16.58 15.63
C GLU A 393 -17.84 15.97 16.69
N PRO A 394 -18.09 16.65 17.83
CA PRO A 394 -18.83 16.05 18.95
C PRO A 394 -20.28 15.70 18.60
N LEU A 395 -20.87 16.39 17.61
CA LEU A 395 -22.22 16.14 17.09
C LEU A 395 -22.31 14.85 16.25
N SER A 396 -21.17 14.28 15.87
CA SER A 396 -21.04 13.02 15.13
C SER A 396 -20.77 11.81 16.04
N MET A 397 -20.86 11.98 17.37
CA MET A 397 -20.67 10.92 18.36
C MET A 397 -22.03 10.34 18.76
N PHE A 398 -22.34 9.14 18.28
CA PHE A 398 -23.62 8.46 18.53
C PHE A 398 -23.42 7.15 19.27
N CYS A 399 -24.35 6.83 20.16
CA CYS A 399 -24.41 5.53 20.81
C CYS A 399 -24.88 4.46 19.81
N ALA A 400 -24.16 3.35 19.74
CA ALA A 400 -24.59 2.15 19.04
C ALA A 400 -25.27 1.14 19.98
N MET A 401 -24.88 1.15 21.26
CA MET A 401 -25.37 0.27 22.32
C MET A 401 -25.47 1.06 23.64
N PRO A 402 -26.26 0.62 24.62
CA PRO A 402 -27.27 -0.44 24.51
C PRO A 402 -28.47 0.02 23.62
N PRO A 403 -29.40 -0.88 23.24
CA PRO A 403 -30.47 -0.58 22.28
C PRO A 403 -31.33 0.65 22.63
N GLU A 404 -31.49 0.95 23.92
CA GLU A 404 -32.27 2.06 24.45
C GLU A 404 -31.69 3.43 24.02
N TYR A 405 -30.36 3.51 23.90
CA TYR A 405 -29.67 4.74 23.50
C TYR A 405 -29.22 4.73 22.05
N LYS A 406 -29.46 3.67 21.28
CA LYS A 406 -28.99 3.56 19.89
C LYS A 406 -29.43 4.78 19.05
N GLY A 407 -28.47 5.45 18.44
CA GLY A 407 -28.66 6.66 17.62
C GLY A 407 -28.73 7.98 18.40
N HIS A 408 -28.73 7.96 19.74
CA HIS A 408 -28.66 9.18 20.55
C HIS A 408 -27.24 9.73 20.55
N GLN A 409 -27.12 11.05 20.66
CA GLN A 409 -25.81 11.69 20.83
C GLN A 409 -25.25 11.34 22.22
N VAL A 410 -23.98 10.94 22.28
CA VAL A 410 -23.34 10.51 23.54
C VAL A 410 -23.48 11.56 24.65
N LYS A 411 -23.34 12.85 24.30
CA LYS A 411 -23.43 13.98 25.23
C LYS A 411 -24.84 14.25 25.77
N GLU A 412 -25.88 13.74 25.11
CA GLU A 412 -27.28 13.94 25.52
C GLU A 412 -27.79 12.80 26.40
N VAL A 413 -27.05 11.69 26.49
CA VAL A 413 -27.44 10.53 27.30
C VAL A 413 -27.22 10.83 28.79
N LEU A 414 -28.32 11.10 29.48
CA LEU A 414 -28.37 11.16 30.94
C LEU A 414 -28.45 9.73 31.49
N ILE A 415 -27.31 9.16 31.88
CA ILE A 415 -27.24 7.86 32.54
C ILE A 415 -27.76 8.05 33.98
N GLN A 416 -29.07 7.87 34.17
CA GLN A 416 -29.76 8.11 35.44
C GLN A 416 -29.44 7.06 36.52
N ASP A 417 -29.05 5.85 36.12
CA ASP A 417 -28.60 4.79 37.02
C ASP A 417 -27.06 4.73 37.06
N SER A 418 -26.51 5.35 38.09
CA SER A 418 -25.08 5.48 38.42
C SER A 418 -24.45 4.15 38.88
N SER A 419 -24.69 3.07 38.16
CA SER A 419 -23.85 1.88 38.31
C SER A 419 -22.50 2.16 37.66
N GLU A 420 -21.47 2.40 38.49
CA GLU A 420 -20.06 2.52 38.06
C GLU A 420 -19.52 1.21 37.48
N GLN A 421 -20.32 0.16 37.43
CA GLN A 421 -19.97 -1.18 36.99
C GLN A 421 -20.88 -1.60 35.85
N CYS A 422 -20.33 -2.26 34.83
CA CYS A 422 -21.08 -2.77 33.69
C CYS A 422 -20.56 -4.12 33.20
N LEU A 423 -21.43 -4.82 32.47
CA LEU A 423 -21.17 -6.15 31.93
C LEU A 423 -19.98 -6.15 30.96
N PRO A 424 -19.17 -7.22 30.92
CA PRO A 424 -18.16 -7.39 29.89
C PRO A 424 -18.77 -7.44 28.50
N MET A 425 -18.03 -6.97 27.52
CA MET A 425 -18.36 -7.14 26.10
C MET A 425 -17.09 -7.41 25.32
N ILE A 426 -17.07 -8.54 24.62
CA ILE A 426 -15.98 -8.95 23.75
C ILE A 426 -16.16 -8.25 22.40
N SER A 427 -15.13 -7.55 21.93
CA SER A 427 -15.17 -6.81 20.67
C SER A 427 -15.50 -7.74 19.49
N HIS A 428 -16.41 -7.33 18.60
CA HIS A 428 -16.94 -8.17 17.51
C HIS A 428 -15.90 -8.60 16.46
N ASP A 429 -14.84 -7.84 16.27
CA ASP A 429 -13.77 -8.15 15.30
C ASP A 429 -12.46 -8.57 15.98
N SER A 430 -12.51 -8.90 17.27
CA SER A 430 -11.34 -9.32 18.03
C SER A 430 -10.66 -10.56 17.45
N PHE A 431 -11.45 -11.52 16.94
CA PHE A 431 -10.98 -12.70 16.25
C PHE A 431 -12.02 -13.19 15.23
N PRO A 432 -11.61 -13.92 14.17
CA PRO A 432 -12.56 -14.45 13.18
C PRO A 432 -13.42 -15.57 13.78
N ASN A 433 -14.72 -15.59 13.44
CA ASN A 433 -15.64 -16.65 13.88
C ASN A 433 -15.28 -18.05 13.34
N ARG A 434 -14.56 -18.10 12.21
CA ARG A 434 -14.08 -19.35 11.57
C ARG A 434 -12.67 -19.15 11.06
N LEU A 435 -11.80 -20.11 11.35
CA LEU A 435 -10.41 -20.12 10.88
C LEU A 435 -10.09 -21.49 10.29
N ASN A 436 -9.58 -21.50 9.06
CA ASN A 436 -9.03 -22.71 8.44
C ASN A 436 -7.51 -22.63 8.55
N VAL A 437 -6.88 -23.67 9.07
CA VAL A 437 -5.45 -23.69 9.39
C VAL A 437 -4.84 -25.01 8.97
N ASP A 438 -3.56 -25.00 8.62
CA ASP A 438 -2.86 -26.22 8.22
C ASP A 438 -2.22 -26.89 9.44
N ILE A 439 -2.03 -28.22 9.39
CA ILE A 439 -1.37 -28.97 10.46
C ILE A 439 0.03 -28.39 10.74
N GLY A 440 0.39 -28.35 12.02
CA GLY A 440 1.70 -27.88 12.49
C GLY A 440 1.82 -26.37 12.64
N THR A 441 0.85 -25.59 12.17
CA THR A 441 0.83 -24.14 12.36
C THR A 441 0.58 -23.75 13.82
N THR A 442 1.02 -22.54 14.20
CA THR A 442 0.67 -21.93 15.48
C THR A 442 -0.42 -20.89 15.26
N VAL A 443 -1.51 -20.97 16.02
CA VAL A 443 -2.69 -20.13 15.87
C VAL A 443 -2.78 -19.16 17.04
N PHE A 444 -3.07 -17.89 16.75
CA PHE A 444 -3.34 -16.86 17.75
C PHE A 444 -4.79 -16.41 17.64
N LEU A 445 -5.51 -16.38 18.77
CA LEU A 445 -6.87 -15.85 18.87
C LEU A 445 -6.90 -14.74 19.93
N ASP A 446 -6.91 -13.49 19.49
CA ASP A 446 -6.93 -12.31 20.36
C ASP A 446 -8.34 -12.06 20.90
N CYS A 447 -8.65 -12.42 22.15
CA CYS A 447 -9.93 -12.05 22.77
C CYS A 447 -9.82 -10.77 23.60
N ARG A 448 -10.40 -9.68 23.09
CA ARG A 448 -10.39 -8.37 23.73
C ARG A 448 -11.78 -8.03 24.22
N ALA A 449 -11.89 -7.69 25.51
CA ALA A 449 -13.15 -7.38 26.16
C ALA A 449 -13.06 -6.11 26.99
N MET A 450 -14.15 -5.33 26.99
CA MET A 450 -14.28 -4.10 27.77
C MET A 450 -15.38 -4.23 28.83
N ALA A 451 -15.09 -3.82 30.06
CA ALA A 451 -15.99 -3.80 31.20
C ALA A 451 -15.44 -2.93 32.34
N GLU A 452 -16.27 -2.62 33.34
CA GLU A 452 -15.86 -2.15 34.67
C GLU A 452 -16.61 -2.97 35.74
N PRO A 453 -15.96 -3.63 36.71
CA PRO A 453 -14.52 -3.87 36.81
C PRO A 453 -13.96 -4.63 35.60
N GLU A 454 -12.66 -4.51 35.38
CA GLU A 454 -11.94 -5.21 34.31
C GLU A 454 -12.24 -6.71 34.30
N PRO A 455 -12.60 -7.30 33.14
CA PRO A 455 -12.99 -8.69 33.08
C PRO A 455 -11.79 -9.65 33.13
N GLU A 456 -11.95 -10.76 33.82
CA GLU A 456 -11.07 -11.93 33.70
C GLU A 456 -11.39 -12.65 32.40
N ILE A 457 -10.37 -12.96 31.59
CA ILE A 457 -10.51 -13.65 30.31
C ILE A 457 -9.96 -15.07 30.41
N TYR A 458 -10.75 -16.04 29.97
CA TYR A 458 -10.32 -17.42 29.82
C TYR A 458 -10.91 -18.05 28.55
N TRP A 459 -10.30 -19.14 28.10
CA TRP A 459 -10.77 -19.89 26.93
C TRP A 459 -11.25 -21.27 27.31
N VAL A 460 -12.26 -21.78 26.60
CA VAL A 460 -12.74 -23.16 26.71
C VAL A 460 -12.43 -23.88 25.39
N THR A 461 -11.68 -24.98 25.47
CA THR A 461 -11.31 -25.80 24.30
C THR A 461 -12.50 -26.65 23.83
N PRO A 462 -12.45 -27.25 22.61
CA PRO A 462 -13.52 -28.11 22.10
C PRO A 462 -13.88 -29.31 22.98
N ILE A 463 -12.91 -29.79 23.77
CA ILE A 463 -13.08 -30.89 24.73
C ILE A 463 -13.54 -30.43 26.13
N GLY A 464 -13.72 -29.12 26.34
CA GLY A 464 -14.24 -28.54 27.57
C GLY A 464 -13.19 -28.08 28.59
N ASN A 465 -11.89 -28.08 28.25
CA ASN A 465 -10.86 -27.63 29.19
C ASN A 465 -10.87 -26.11 29.32
N LYS A 466 -10.83 -25.61 30.57
CA LYS A 466 -10.69 -24.18 30.88
C LYS A 466 -9.20 -23.80 30.86
N ILE A 467 -8.81 -22.93 29.94
CA ILE A 467 -7.47 -22.36 29.81
C ILE A 467 -7.47 -20.97 30.44
N THR A 468 -6.74 -20.84 31.54
CA THR A 468 -6.45 -19.59 32.27
C THR A 468 -4.95 -19.32 32.24
N VAL A 469 -4.53 -18.15 32.73
CA VAL A 469 -3.11 -17.79 32.87
C VAL A 469 -2.36 -18.75 33.82
N GLU A 470 -3.09 -19.50 34.67
CA GLU A 470 -2.53 -20.46 35.63
C GLU A 470 -2.44 -21.89 35.08
N THR A 471 -3.19 -22.22 34.01
CA THR A 471 -3.32 -23.58 33.47
C THR A 471 -2.60 -23.73 32.12
N LEU A 472 -1.45 -23.08 31.97
CA LEU A 472 -0.68 -23.06 30.72
C LEU A 472 0.00 -24.41 30.45
N SER A 473 0.22 -24.71 29.17
CA SER A 473 0.94 -25.90 28.71
C SER A 473 1.80 -25.56 27.49
N ASP A 474 2.65 -26.49 27.06
CA ASP A 474 3.39 -26.35 25.79
C ASP A 474 2.45 -26.17 24.58
N LYS A 475 1.22 -26.70 24.69
CA LYS A 475 0.19 -26.62 23.66
C LYS A 475 -0.58 -25.30 23.66
N TYR A 476 -1.02 -24.86 24.84
CA TYR A 476 -1.86 -23.69 25.04
C TYR A 476 -1.18 -22.67 25.92
N LYS A 477 -0.94 -21.46 25.38
CA LYS A 477 -0.55 -20.29 26.17
C LYS A 477 -1.63 -19.23 26.12
N LEU A 478 -1.76 -18.43 27.18
CA LEU A 478 -2.73 -17.35 27.29
C LEU A 478 -2.01 -16.08 27.76
N SER A 479 -2.17 -14.98 27.00
CA SER A 479 -1.66 -13.67 27.42
C SER A 479 -2.58 -13.00 28.45
N SER A 480 -2.06 -12.02 29.19
CA SER A 480 -2.86 -11.21 30.13
C SER A 480 -4.00 -10.43 29.47
N GLU A 481 -3.91 -10.19 28.17
CA GLU A 481 -4.87 -9.48 27.34
C GLU A 481 -5.89 -10.43 26.68
N GLY A 482 -5.84 -11.74 26.99
CA GLY A 482 -6.80 -12.72 26.50
C GLY A 482 -6.45 -13.41 25.18
N THR A 483 -5.20 -13.29 24.70
CA THR A 483 -4.76 -13.98 23.46
C THR A 483 -4.45 -15.44 23.73
N LEU A 484 -5.20 -16.35 23.11
CA LEU A 484 -4.90 -17.78 23.12
C LEU A 484 -3.90 -18.12 22.00
N GLU A 485 -2.74 -18.64 22.37
CA GLU A 485 -1.76 -19.25 21.47
C GLU A 485 -1.93 -20.77 21.51
N ILE A 486 -2.21 -21.37 20.36
CA ILE A 486 -2.32 -22.81 20.15
C ILE A 486 -1.13 -23.26 19.31
N SER A 487 -0.14 -23.87 19.94
CA SER A 487 1.09 -24.33 19.27
C SER A 487 0.89 -25.66 18.54
N ASN A 488 1.60 -25.87 17.42
CA ASN A 488 1.67 -27.13 16.68
C ASN A 488 0.29 -27.80 16.44
N ILE A 489 -0.62 -27.10 15.76
CA ILE A 489 -2.02 -27.52 15.66
C ILE A 489 -2.19 -28.86 14.90
N GLN A 490 -3.02 -29.76 15.42
CA GLN A 490 -3.31 -31.09 14.89
C GLN A 490 -4.78 -31.22 14.52
N ILE A 491 -5.15 -32.23 13.74
CA ILE A 491 -6.55 -32.46 13.31
C ILE A 491 -7.50 -32.53 14.53
N GLU A 492 -7.02 -33.15 15.62
CA GLU A 492 -7.69 -33.33 16.90
C GLU A 492 -8.09 -32.00 17.57
N ASP A 493 -7.33 -30.93 17.32
CA ASP A 493 -7.58 -29.61 17.87
C ASP A 493 -8.73 -28.88 17.16
N SER A 494 -9.27 -29.46 16.08
CA SER A 494 -10.43 -28.89 15.37
C SER A 494 -11.64 -28.82 16.28
N GLY A 495 -12.37 -27.72 16.21
CA GLY A 495 -13.61 -27.55 16.96
C GLY A 495 -13.90 -26.11 17.35
N ARG A 496 -14.78 -25.96 18.32
CA ARG A 496 -15.28 -24.66 18.79
C ARG A 496 -14.51 -24.25 20.04
N TYR A 497 -13.67 -23.23 19.92
CA TYR A 497 -13.02 -22.56 21.03
C TYR A 497 -13.89 -21.40 21.48
N THR A 498 -14.15 -21.29 22.79
CA THR A 498 -15.01 -20.25 23.35
C THR A 498 -14.20 -19.34 24.24
N CYS A 499 -14.10 -18.06 23.89
CA CYS A 499 -13.62 -17.04 24.80
C CYS A 499 -14.75 -16.64 25.75
N VAL A 500 -14.43 -16.51 27.03
CA VAL A 500 -15.33 -15.97 28.05
C VAL A 500 -14.63 -14.80 28.75
N ALA A 501 -15.31 -13.66 28.80
CA ALA A 501 -14.90 -12.49 29.57
C ALA A 501 -15.88 -12.30 30.71
N GLN A 502 -15.43 -12.39 31.97
CA GLN A 502 -16.29 -12.36 33.15
C GLN A 502 -15.86 -11.29 34.16
N ASN A 503 -16.82 -10.62 34.78
CA ASN A 503 -16.61 -9.80 35.97
C ASN A 503 -17.77 -10.02 36.97
N VAL A 504 -17.82 -9.23 38.04
CA VAL A 504 -18.86 -9.36 39.08
C VAL A 504 -20.28 -9.04 38.58
N GLN A 505 -20.43 -8.35 37.45
CA GLN A 505 -21.73 -8.02 36.86
C GLN A 505 -22.26 -9.15 35.96
N GLY A 506 -21.38 -10.00 35.43
CA GLY A 506 -21.75 -11.10 34.56
C GLY A 506 -20.64 -11.47 33.59
N ALA A 507 -21.00 -12.07 32.46
CA ALA A 507 -20.04 -12.52 31.46
C ALA A 507 -20.56 -12.36 30.03
N ASP A 508 -19.63 -12.19 29.09
CA ASP A 508 -19.87 -12.28 27.65
C ASP A 508 -19.03 -13.40 27.04
N THR A 509 -19.51 -13.99 25.95
CA THR A 509 -18.87 -15.15 25.32
C THR A 509 -18.85 -15.03 23.80
N ARG A 510 -17.72 -15.42 23.19
CA ARG A 510 -17.60 -15.51 21.74
C ARG A 510 -16.87 -16.76 21.31
N VAL A 511 -17.27 -17.31 20.16
CA VAL A 511 -16.81 -18.63 19.70
C VAL A 511 -16.06 -18.51 18.39
N ALA A 512 -14.85 -19.06 18.34
CA ALA A 512 -14.08 -19.30 17.13
C ALA A 512 -14.15 -20.78 16.76
N THR A 513 -14.51 -21.09 15.52
CA THR A 513 -14.44 -22.48 15.01
C THR A 513 -13.15 -22.66 14.22
N ILE A 514 -12.23 -23.48 14.73
CA ILE A 514 -11.01 -23.85 14.02
C ILE A 514 -11.26 -25.14 13.25
N LYS A 515 -10.96 -25.13 11.95
CA LYS A 515 -10.94 -26.31 11.10
C LYS A 515 -9.51 -26.54 10.64
N VAL A 516 -8.91 -27.66 11.03
CA VAL A 516 -7.55 -28.01 10.65
C VAL A 516 -7.59 -28.82 9.36
N ASN A 517 -6.92 -28.33 8.32
CA ASN A 517 -6.77 -29.03 7.06
C ASN A 517 -5.76 -30.17 7.24
N GLY A 518 -6.26 -31.39 7.36
CA GLY A 518 -5.42 -32.58 7.31
C GLY A 518 -5.40 -33.19 5.92
N THR A 519 -4.21 -33.28 5.32
CA THR A 519 -3.94 -34.29 4.30
C THR A 519 -3.87 -35.64 5.03
N LEU A 520 -4.97 -36.39 5.00
CA LEU A 520 -4.99 -37.80 5.39
C LEU A 520 -4.10 -38.60 4.43
N LEU A 521 -2.79 -38.56 4.69
CA LEU A 521 -1.85 -39.60 4.32
C LEU A 521 -2.05 -40.75 5.32
N ASP A 522 -3.21 -41.42 5.25
CA ASP A 522 -3.32 -42.81 5.73
C ASP A 522 -4.60 -43.52 5.23
N GLY A 523 -4.38 -44.51 4.35
CA GLY A 523 -5.08 -45.80 4.33
C GLY A 523 -6.55 -45.94 3.88
N THR A 524 -7.37 -44.89 3.79
CA THR A 524 -8.83 -45.07 3.52
C THR A 524 -9.25 -44.62 2.12
N GLN A 525 -9.84 -45.54 1.33
CA GLN A 525 -10.28 -45.32 -0.06
C GLN A 525 -11.24 -44.12 -0.19
N VAL A 526 -10.75 -43.01 -0.73
CA VAL A 526 -11.53 -41.75 -0.91
C VAL A 526 -12.43 -41.80 -2.14
N LEU A 527 -12.13 -42.67 -3.10
CA LEU A 527 -12.85 -42.88 -4.36
C LEU A 527 -13.42 -44.29 -4.42
N LYS A 528 -14.71 -44.42 -4.71
CA LYS A 528 -15.35 -45.71 -4.99
C LYS A 528 -16.24 -45.64 -6.24
N ILE A 529 -15.93 -46.50 -7.22
CA ILE A 529 -16.72 -46.72 -8.43
C ILE A 529 -17.78 -47.81 -8.19
N TYR A 530 -18.94 -47.65 -8.81
CA TYR A 530 -20.08 -48.57 -8.74
C TYR A 530 -20.70 -48.74 -10.13
N VAL A 531 -21.28 -49.91 -10.38
CA VAL A 531 -22.08 -50.16 -11.58
C VAL A 531 -23.53 -49.73 -11.31
N LYS A 532 -24.04 -48.80 -12.13
CA LYS A 532 -25.41 -48.28 -12.02
C LYS A 532 -26.39 -49.07 -12.88
N GLN A 533 -25.98 -49.49 -14.08
CA GLN A 533 -26.79 -50.29 -15.00
C GLN A 533 -25.91 -51.13 -15.93
N THR A 534 -26.31 -52.37 -16.19
CA THR A 534 -25.68 -53.28 -17.15
C THR A 534 -26.68 -53.67 -18.23
N GLU A 535 -26.28 -53.53 -19.49
CA GLU A 535 -27.02 -53.99 -20.66
C GLU A 535 -26.19 -55.01 -21.45
N SER A 536 -26.72 -55.46 -22.58
CA SER A 536 -26.03 -56.45 -23.44
C SER A 536 -24.78 -55.89 -24.12
N HIS A 537 -24.72 -54.59 -24.38
CA HIS A 537 -23.60 -53.94 -25.06
C HIS A 537 -23.09 -52.67 -24.37
N SER A 538 -23.56 -52.40 -23.15
CA SER A 538 -23.15 -51.22 -22.40
C SER A 538 -23.18 -51.41 -20.89
N ILE A 539 -22.36 -50.62 -20.20
CA ILE A 539 -22.28 -50.59 -18.74
C ILE A 539 -22.21 -49.13 -18.31
N LEU A 540 -23.19 -48.69 -17.53
CA LEU A 540 -23.20 -47.37 -16.89
C LEU A 540 -22.54 -47.49 -15.52
N VAL A 541 -21.44 -46.77 -15.32
CA VAL A 541 -20.75 -46.67 -14.01
C VAL A 541 -20.93 -45.28 -13.41
N SER A 542 -21.01 -45.21 -12.08
CA SER A 542 -20.94 -43.95 -11.33
C SER A 542 -19.92 -44.04 -10.22
N TRP A 543 -19.41 -42.92 -9.76
CA TRP A 543 -18.48 -42.88 -8.64
C TRP A 543 -18.91 -41.83 -7.62
N LYS A 544 -18.65 -42.15 -6.35
CA LYS A 544 -18.80 -41.19 -5.26
C LYS A 544 -17.44 -40.97 -4.63
N VAL A 545 -17.12 -39.70 -4.43
CA VAL A 545 -16.01 -39.28 -3.58
C VAL A 545 -16.58 -39.16 -2.17
N ASN A 546 -15.98 -39.83 -1.19
CA ASN A 546 -16.49 -39.79 0.17
C ASN A 546 -16.28 -38.38 0.75
N SER A 547 -17.34 -37.58 0.75
CA SER A 547 -17.35 -36.17 1.16
C SER A 547 -16.95 -35.97 2.62
N ASN A 548 -16.98 -37.03 3.43
CA ASN A 548 -16.60 -36.95 4.85
C ASN A 548 -15.08 -36.85 5.07
N VAL A 549 -14.26 -37.02 4.01
CA VAL A 549 -12.79 -36.85 4.06
C VAL A 549 -12.32 -35.64 3.23
N MET A 550 -13.19 -35.02 2.42
CA MET A 550 -12.80 -33.92 1.54
C MET A 550 -13.95 -32.94 1.33
N THR A 551 -13.91 -31.81 2.05
CA THR A 551 -14.73 -30.63 1.77
C THR A 551 -13.84 -29.40 1.63
N SER A 552 -13.13 -29.33 0.50
CA SER A 552 -12.88 -28.12 -0.31
C SER A 552 -11.69 -28.33 -1.26
N ASN A 553 -11.94 -28.23 -2.57
CA ASN A 553 -10.95 -27.92 -3.63
C ASN A 553 -10.05 -29.02 -4.23
N LEU A 554 -10.40 -30.32 -4.22
CA LEU A 554 -9.79 -31.22 -5.21
C LEU A 554 -10.34 -30.91 -6.60
N LYS A 555 -9.66 -30.01 -7.31
CA LYS A 555 -9.75 -29.92 -8.76
C LYS A 555 -8.96 -31.08 -9.35
N TRP A 556 -9.69 -32.09 -9.83
CA TRP A 556 -9.09 -33.16 -10.59
C TRP A 556 -8.47 -32.58 -11.87
N SER A 557 -7.22 -32.94 -12.17
CA SER A 557 -6.52 -32.53 -13.38
C SER A 557 -6.81 -33.49 -14.54
N SER A 558 -7.10 -34.76 -14.22
CA SER A 558 -7.47 -35.79 -15.19
C SER A 558 -8.26 -36.92 -14.51
N ALA A 559 -9.19 -37.50 -15.27
CA ALA A 559 -9.85 -38.76 -14.93
C ALA A 559 -9.71 -39.71 -16.13
N THR A 560 -9.32 -40.96 -15.88
CA THR A 560 -9.17 -41.99 -16.91
C THR A 560 -9.93 -43.25 -16.52
N MET A 561 -10.73 -43.77 -17.44
CA MET A 561 -11.47 -45.01 -17.29
C MET A 561 -10.77 -46.08 -18.12
N LYS A 562 -10.38 -47.20 -17.51
CA LYS A 562 -9.79 -48.36 -18.19
C LYS A 562 -10.76 -49.53 -18.10
N ILE A 563 -11.05 -50.15 -19.23
CA ILE A 563 -11.70 -51.46 -19.31
C ILE A 563 -10.61 -52.49 -19.60
N ASP A 564 -10.62 -53.59 -18.86
CA ASP A 564 -9.76 -54.73 -19.12
C ASP A 564 -10.56 -56.03 -19.20
N ASN A 565 -10.27 -56.82 -20.23
CA ASN A 565 -10.71 -58.20 -20.45
C ASN A 565 -9.57 -58.88 -21.24
N PRO A 566 -9.36 -60.21 -21.11
CA PRO A 566 -8.41 -60.97 -21.93
C PRO A 566 -8.38 -60.66 -23.45
N HIS A 567 -9.46 -60.16 -24.04
CA HIS A 567 -9.58 -59.86 -25.47
C HIS A 567 -9.57 -58.36 -25.83
N ILE A 568 -9.97 -57.48 -24.90
CA ILE A 568 -10.15 -56.04 -25.19
C ILE A 568 -9.70 -55.23 -23.98
N THR A 569 -8.68 -54.39 -24.18
CA THR A 569 -8.26 -53.34 -23.25
C THR A 569 -8.47 -51.98 -23.89
N TYR A 570 -9.21 -51.08 -23.23
CA TYR A 570 -9.48 -49.74 -23.73
C TYR A 570 -9.35 -48.71 -22.60
N THR A 571 -8.85 -47.51 -22.91
CA THR A 571 -8.74 -46.41 -21.94
C THR A 571 -9.35 -45.13 -22.52
N ALA A 572 -10.25 -44.48 -21.77
CA ALA A 572 -10.88 -43.22 -22.12
C ALA A 572 -10.57 -42.13 -21.09
N ARG A 573 -10.41 -40.88 -21.54
CA ARG A 573 -10.41 -39.71 -20.64
C ARG A 573 -11.85 -39.31 -20.34
N VAL A 574 -12.14 -39.11 -19.06
CA VAL A 574 -13.45 -38.69 -18.57
C VAL A 574 -13.35 -37.22 -18.14
N PRO A 575 -14.31 -36.35 -18.51
CA PRO A 575 -14.34 -34.98 -18.00
C PRO A 575 -14.45 -34.98 -16.48
N VAL A 576 -13.65 -34.13 -15.81
CA VAL A 576 -13.54 -34.11 -14.35
C VAL A 576 -14.80 -33.66 -13.61
N ASP A 577 -15.72 -33.00 -14.33
CA ASP A 577 -17.02 -32.53 -13.81
C ASP A 577 -18.15 -33.57 -13.99
N VAL A 578 -17.87 -34.73 -14.59
CA VAL A 578 -18.83 -35.80 -14.81
C VAL A 578 -18.74 -36.80 -13.65
N HIS A 579 -19.86 -37.40 -13.23
CA HIS A 579 -19.91 -38.41 -12.15
C HIS A 579 -20.51 -39.76 -12.60
N GLU A 580 -20.90 -39.86 -13.86
CA GLU A 580 -21.45 -41.07 -14.48
C GLU A 580 -20.86 -41.22 -15.89
N TYR A 581 -20.47 -42.45 -16.27
CA TYR A 581 -19.88 -42.71 -17.58
C TYR A 581 -20.46 -43.99 -18.18
N ASN A 582 -20.95 -43.91 -19.42
CA ASN A 582 -21.56 -45.02 -20.12
C ASN A 582 -20.54 -45.68 -21.07
N LEU A 583 -20.09 -46.87 -20.72
CA LEU A 583 -19.21 -47.70 -21.55
C LEU A 583 -20.10 -48.41 -22.57
N THR A 584 -19.84 -48.23 -23.86
CA THR A 584 -20.65 -48.77 -24.96
C THR A 584 -19.79 -49.68 -25.84
N HIS A 585 -20.41 -50.37 -26.81
CA HIS A 585 -19.72 -51.28 -27.75
C HIS A 585 -19.05 -52.49 -27.07
N LEU A 586 -19.60 -52.94 -25.94
CA LEU A 586 -19.14 -54.14 -25.25
C LEU A 586 -19.78 -55.39 -25.85
N GLN A 587 -19.14 -56.54 -25.66
CA GLN A 587 -19.69 -57.82 -26.11
C GLN A 587 -20.71 -58.34 -25.09
N PRO A 588 -21.84 -58.94 -25.51
CA PRO A 588 -22.78 -59.60 -24.61
C PRO A 588 -22.14 -60.74 -23.82
N SER A 589 -22.62 -60.98 -22.59
CA SER A 589 -22.17 -62.06 -21.69
C SER A 589 -20.66 -62.18 -21.54
N THR A 590 -20.01 -61.04 -21.36
CA THR A 590 -18.56 -60.90 -21.28
C THR A 590 -18.17 -60.18 -19.99
N ASP A 591 -17.17 -60.71 -19.27
CA ASP A 591 -16.66 -60.15 -18.02
C ASP A 591 -15.66 -59.02 -18.30
N TYR A 592 -15.78 -57.90 -17.58
CA TYR A 592 -14.90 -56.75 -17.69
C TYR A 592 -14.47 -56.26 -16.30
N GLU A 593 -13.20 -55.88 -16.14
CA GLU A 593 -12.73 -55.06 -15.02
C GLU A 593 -12.75 -53.59 -15.45
N VAL A 594 -13.52 -52.76 -14.76
CA VAL A 594 -13.66 -51.33 -15.04
C VAL A 594 -12.96 -50.54 -13.93
N CYS A 595 -11.90 -49.82 -14.27
CA CYS A 595 -11.09 -49.04 -13.34
C CYS A 595 -11.16 -47.53 -13.65
N LEU A 596 -11.46 -46.72 -12.64
CA LEU A 596 -11.33 -45.26 -12.69
C LEU A 596 -10.04 -44.82 -11.98
N THR A 597 -9.22 -44.02 -12.65
CA THR A 597 -8.04 -43.37 -12.08
C THR A 597 -8.19 -41.85 -12.18
N VAL A 598 -8.10 -41.15 -11.04
CA VAL A 598 -8.17 -39.69 -10.95
C VAL A 598 -6.88 -39.12 -10.39
N SER A 599 -6.42 -38.01 -10.97
CA SER A 599 -5.19 -37.31 -10.57
C SER A 599 -5.52 -35.89 -10.14
N ASN A 600 -4.90 -35.38 -9.07
CA ASN A 600 -5.04 -33.97 -8.65
C ASN A 600 -3.97 -33.06 -9.28
N ILE A 601 -4.00 -31.76 -8.97
CA ILE A 601 -3.01 -30.76 -9.44
C ILE A 601 -1.60 -31.08 -8.90
N HIS A 602 -1.49 -31.78 -7.77
CA HIS A 602 -0.24 -32.20 -7.14
C HIS A 602 0.25 -33.59 -7.60
N GLN A 603 -0.28 -34.13 -8.71
CA GLN A 603 0.06 -35.44 -9.28
C GLN A 603 -0.20 -36.66 -8.36
N GLN A 604 -1.00 -36.52 -7.31
CA GLN A 604 -1.45 -37.68 -6.54
C GLN A 604 -2.57 -38.40 -7.28
N THR A 605 -2.42 -39.72 -7.46
CA THR A 605 -3.35 -40.57 -8.21
C THR A 605 -4.14 -41.49 -7.28
N GLN A 606 -5.44 -41.61 -7.49
CA GLN A 606 -6.28 -42.62 -6.85
C GLN A 606 -6.94 -43.52 -7.90
N LYS A 607 -7.00 -44.83 -7.62
CA LYS A 607 -7.57 -45.86 -8.51
C LYS A 607 -8.67 -46.64 -7.78
N SER A 608 -9.82 -46.83 -8.41
CA SER A 608 -10.90 -47.72 -7.95
C SER A 608 -11.38 -48.60 -9.09
N CYS A 609 -11.54 -49.90 -8.87
CA CYS A 609 -11.98 -50.87 -9.89
C CYS A 609 -13.25 -51.62 -9.48
N VAL A 610 -14.04 -52.07 -10.45
CA VAL A 610 -15.21 -52.93 -10.28
C VAL A 610 -15.26 -53.98 -11.39
N ASN A 611 -15.57 -55.22 -11.03
CA ASN A 611 -15.78 -56.30 -12.00
C ASN A 611 -17.25 -56.39 -12.36
N VAL A 612 -17.55 -56.59 -13.64
CA VAL A 612 -18.91 -56.53 -14.16
C VAL A 612 -19.06 -57.39 -15.42
N THR A 613 -20.17 -58.11 -15.51
CA THR A 613 -20.53 -58.93 -16.67
C THR A 613 -21.68 -58.27 -17.44
N THR A 614 -21.53 -58.12 -18.76
CA THR A 614 -22.62 -57.64 -19.64
C THR A 614 -23.75 -58.66 -19.72
N LYS A 615 -24.98 -58.21 -19.98
CA LYS A 615 -26.13 -59.12 -20.12
C LYS A 615 -26.05 -59.93 -21.42
N ASN A 616 -26.78 -61.05 -21.49
CA ASN A 616 -27.08 -61.72 -22.75
C ASN A 616 -27.86 -60.78 -23.69
N ALA A 617 -27.59 -60.83 -25.00
CA ALA A 617 -28.38 -60.13 -26.00
C ALA A 617 -29.72 -60.84 -26.20
N ALA A 618 -30.74 -60.46 -25.41
CA ALA A 618 -32.10 -60.91 -25.64
C ALA A 618 -32.72 -60.12 -26.80
N PHE A 619 -33.07 -60.83 -27.88
CA PHE A 619 -33.93 -60.30 -28.94
C PHE A 619 -35.37 -60.21 -28.42
N ALA A 620 -35.85 -59.01 -28.10
CA ALA A 620 -37.28 -58.73 -27.96
C ALA A 620 -37.56 -57.26 -28.27
N VAL A 621 -38.30 -57.06 -29.36
CA VAL A 621 -38.89 -55.80 -29.82
C VAL A 621 -40.06 -55.46 -28.92
N ASP A 622 -40.11 -54.25 -28.35
CA ASP A 622 -41.40 -53.67 -27.97
C ASP A 622 -41.39 -52.14 -28.05
N ILE A 623 -42.41 -51.65 -28.74
CA ILE A 623 -42.72 -50.27 -29.13
C ILE A 623 -43.82 -49.78 -28.19
N SER A 624 -43.63 -48.65 -27.51
CA SER A 624 -44.70 -47.85 -26.87
C SER A 624 -44.08 -46.61 -26.22
N ASP A 625 -43.96 -45.49 -26.93
CA ASP A 625 -44.88 -44.34 -26.89
C ASP A 625 -45.22 -43.81 -25.49
N GLN A 626 -44.69 -42.63 -25.15
CA GLN A 626 -45.41 -41.68 -24.31
C GLN A 626 -45.00 -40.22 -24.58
N GLU A 627 -46.02 -39.39 -24.72
CA GLU A 627 -46.11 -38.08 -25.37
C GLU A 627 -45.38 -36.94 -24.63
N THR A 628 -44.62 -36.14 -25.39
CA THR A 628 -44.12 -34.83 -24.95
C THR A 628 -45.11 -33.73 -25.32
N SER A 629 -45.71 -33.09 -24.32
CA SER A 629 -46.61 -31.94 -24.48
C SER A 629 -45.87 -30.76 -25.13
N THR A 630 -46.22 -30.47 -26.38
CA THR A 630 -45.75 -29.37 -27.23
C THR A 630 -46.01 -27.98 -26.63
N ALA A 631 -46.86 -27.86 -25.61
CA ALA A 631 -47.16 -26.60 -24.93
C ALA A 631 -46.01 -26.13 -24.01
N LEU A 632 -45.28 -27.04 -23.36
CA LEU A 632 -44.17 -26.68 -22.46
C LEU A 632 -42.94 -26.17 -23.22
N ALA A 633 -42.67 -26.72 -24.41
CA ALA A 633 -41.57 -26.28 -25.26
C ALA A 633 -41.80 -24.87 -25.82
N ALA A 634 -43.05 -24.50 -26.16
CA ALA A 634 -43.38 -23.16 -26.65
C ALA A 634 -43.29 -22.07 -25.56
N VAL A 635 -43.66 -22.40 -24.32
CA VAL A 635 -43.56 -21.47 -23.18
C VAL A 635 -42.10 -21.25 -22.77
N MET A 636 -41.28 -22.31 -22.76
CA MET A 636 -39.85 -22.15 -22.51
C MET A 636 -39.12 -21.41 -23.63
N GLY A 637 -39.50 -21.65 -24.90
CA GLY A 637 -38.96 -20.94 -26.06
C GLY A 637 -39.26 -19.43 -26.05
N SER A 638 -40.48 -19.05 -25.67
CA SER A 638 -40.86 -17.62 -25.58
C SER A 638 -40.19 -16.90 -24.41
N MET A 639 -40.00 -17.57 -23.25
CA MET A 639 -39.25 -17.00 -22.13
C MET A 639 -37.76 -16.80 -22.44
N PHE A 640 -37.12 -17.76 -23.13
CA PHE A 640 -35.73 -17.60 -23.57
C PHE A 640 -35.57 -16.47 -24.59
N ALA A 641 -36.52 -16.28 -25.51
CA ALA A 641 -36.51 -15.18 -26.48
C ALA A 641 -36.65 -13.80 -25.82
N VAL A 642 -37.53 -13.67 -24.82
CA VAL A 642 -37.72 -12.40 -24.08
C VAL A 642 -36.47 -12.04 -23.26
N ILE A 643 -35.85 -13.02 -22.58
CA ILE A 643 -34.63 -12.80 -21.80
C ILE A 643 -33.45 -12.43 -22.69
N SER A 644 -33.31 -13.07 -23.86
CA SER A 644 -32.23 -12.75 -24.81
C SER A 644 -32.42 -11.38 -25.47
N LEU A 645 -33.65 -10.99 -25.82
CA LEU A 645 -33.95 -9.64 -26.32
C LEU A 645 -33.72 -8.55 -25.26
N ALA A 646 -34.09 -8.79 -23.99
CA ALA A 646 -33.81 -7.88 -22.89
C ALA A 646 -32.30 -7.72 -22.64
N SER A 647 -31.55 -8.82 -22.73
CA SER A 647 -30.09 -8.81 -22.59
C SER A 647 -29.40 -8.03 -23.71
N ILE A 648 -29.88 -8.18 -24.96
CA ILE A 648 -29.40 -7.45 -26.13
C ILE A 648 -29.77 -5.96 -26.03
N ALA A 649 -30.97 -5.60 -25.57
CA ALA A 649 -31.38 -4.22 -25.36
C ALA A 649 -30.55 -3.52 -24.26
N VAL A 650 -30.25 -4.21 -23.16
CA VAL A 650 -29.35 -3.70 -22.10
C VAL A 650 -27.92 -3.54 -22.62
N TYR A 651 -27.46 -4.46 -23.48
CA TYR A 651 -26.15 -4.37 -24.12
C TYR A 651 -26.07 -3.17 -25.08
N PHE A 652 -27.07 -2.96 -25.94
CA PHE A 652 -27.12 -1.80 -26.84
C PHE A 652 -27.32 -0.48 -26.09
N ALA A 653 -28.12 -0.44 -25.02
CA ALA A 653 -28.27 0.75 -24.18
C ALA A 653 -26.95 1.11 -23.45
N LYS A 654 -26.21 0.11 -22.95
CA LYS A 654 -24.85 0.30 -22.39
C LYS A 654 -23.84 0.71 -23.46
N ARG A 655 -23.98 0.24 -24.71
CA ARG A 655 -23.08 0.58 -25.83
C ARG A 655 -23.37 1.97 -26.42
N PHE A 656 -24.62 2.42 -26.45
CA PHE A 656 -25.00 3.78 -26.84
C PHE A 656 -24.65 4.82 -25.77
N LYS A 657 -24.75 4.48 -24.46
CA LYS A 657 -24.23 5.33 -23.38
C LYS A 657 -22.70 5.46 -23.38
N ARG A 658 -21.97 4.56 -24.05
CA ARG A 658 -20.50 4.60 -24.18
C ARG A 658 -19.98 5.43 -25.37
N LYS A 659 -20.82 5.84 -26.32
CA LYS A 659 -20.41 6.66 -27.49
C LYS A 659 -20.59 8.18 -27.31
N ASN A 660 -21.18 8.65 -26.21
CA ASN A 660 -21.43 10.09 -25.94
C ASN A 660 -20.64 10.68 -24.76
N TYR A 661 -19.50 10.08 -24.37
CA TYR A 661 -18.57 10.67 -23.40
C TYR A 661 -17.22 11.01 -24.06
N HIS A 662 -17.26 11.96 -25.00
CA HIS A 662 -16.10 12.71 -25.49
C HIS A 662 -16.10 14.09 -24.82
N HIS A 663 -15.70 14.14 -23.54
CA HIS A 663 -15.17 15.31 -22.83
C HIS A 663 -15.16 15.02 -21.32
N SER A 664 -13.96 14.96 -20.74
CA SER A 664 -13.61 15.41 -19.37
C SER A 664 -12.43 14.59 -18.88
N LEU A 665 -11.24 15.16 -19.03
CA LEU A 665 -9.94 14.64 -18.56
C LEU A 665 -9.89 14.47 -17.02
N LYS A 666 -10.92 14.88 -16.29
CA LYS A 666 -10.98 14.89 -14.81
C LYS A 666 -11.31 13.53 -14.17
N LYS A 667 -11.59 12.49 -14.97
CA LYS A 667 -11.99 11.15 -14.48
C LYS A 667 -10.92 10.06 -14.63
N TYR A 668 -9.75 10.40 -15.18
CA TYR A 668 -8.60 9.49 -15.28
C TYR A 668 -7.66 9.56 -14.06
N MET A 669 -7.74 10.62 -13.23
CA MET A 669 -6.95 10.75 -11.99
C MET A 669 -7.46 9.90 -10.80
N GLN A 670 -8.50 9.08 -10.95
CA GLN A 670 -9.08 8.28 -9.86
C GLN A 670 -8.86 6.76 -9.98
N LYS A 671 -8.10 6.28 -10.97
CA LYS A 671 -7.93 4.83 -11.22
C LYS A 671 -6.52 4.33 -11.57
N THR A 672 -5.50 5.15 -11.37
CA THR A 672 -4.10 4.71 -11.29
C THR A 672 -3.67 4.80 -9.83
N SER A 673 -2.97 3.77 -9.34
CA SER A 673 -2.49 3.61 -7.97
C SER A 673 -1.32 4.55 -7.65
N SER A 674 -1.43 5.83 -7.97
CA SER A 674 -0.49 6.87 -7.54
C SER A 674 -0.97 7.39 -6.20
N ILE A 675 -0.14 7.22 -5.17
CA ILE A 675 -0.38 7.76 -3.83
C ILE A 675 -0.57 9.28 -3.97
N PRO A 676 -1.64 9.89 -3.43
CA PRO A 676 -1.80 11.34 -3.48
C PRO A 676 -0.53 12.00 -2.96
N LEU A 677 0.00 13.02 -3.64
CA LEU A 677 1.25 13.67 -3.23
C LEU A 677 1.19 14.15 -1.76
N ASN A 678 0.01 14.62 -1.33
CA ASN A 678 -0.26 15.03 0.06
C ASN A 678 -0.26 13.87 1.08
N GLU A 679 -0.37 12.61 0.64
CA GLU A 679 -0.19 11.42 1.47
C GLU A 679 1.26 10.91 1.41
N LEU A 680 2.05 11.28 0.39
CA LEU A 680 3.46 10.88 0.22
C LEU A 680 4.44 11.83 0.94
N TYR A 681 4.03 13.08 1.16
CA TYR A 681 4.78 14.06 1.95
C TYR A 681 4.15 14.21 3.34
N PRO A 682 4.84 13.74 4.41
CA PRO A 682 4.54 14.23 5.76
C PRO A 682 4.69 15.76 5.76
N PRO A 683 3.98 16.50 6.63
CA PRO A 683 4.09 17.95 6.70
C PRO A 683 5.46 18.37 7.27
N LEU A 684 6.52 18.26 6.46
CA LEU A 684 7.87 18.73 6.77
C LEU A 684 7.97 20.26 6.77
N ILE A 685 6.92 20.96 6.33
CA ILE A 685 6.84 22.44 6.29
C ILE A 685 6.88 23.05 7.69
N ASN A 686 6.37 22.36 8.71
CA ASN A 686 6.46 22.87 10.09
C ASN A 686 7.86 22.68 10.72
N LEU A 687 8.77 21.94 10.08
CA LEU A 687 10.10 21.66 10.62
C LEU A 687 11.12 22.75 10.28
N TRP A 688 10.82 23.61 9.31
CA TRP A 688 11.72 24.69 8.85
C TRP A 688 11.26 26.08 9.31
N GLU A 689 10.05 26.18 9.88
CA GLU A 689 9.50 27.43 10.44
C GLU A 689 9.62 27.54 11.97
N GLY A 690 10.23 26.55 12.65
CA GLY A 690 10.20 26.43 14.13
C GLY A 690 11.46 26.81 14.92
N ASP A 691 12.62 27.02 14.28
CA ASP A 691 13.92 27.18 14.97
C ASP A 691 14.56 28.58 14.85
N SER A 692 13.82 29.59 14.38
CA SER A 692 14.30 30.99 14.26
C SER A 692 13.63 32.02 15.18
N GLU A 693 12.76 31.62 16.13
CA GLU A 693 12.07 32.55 17.04
C GLU A 693 12.26 32.21 18.53
N LYS A 694 13.51 32.11 18.99
CA LYS A 694 13.87 32.25 20.41
C LYS A 694 15.25 32.87 20.54
N ASP A 695 15.34 34.18 20.39
CA ASP A 695 16.32 35.08 21.03
C ASP A 695 16.24 36.46 20.39
N LYS A 696 15.43 37.37 20.99
CA LYS A 696 15.65 38.83 21.09
C LYS A 696 14.34 39.57 21.41
N ASP A 697 14.14 39.83 22.69
CA ASP A 697 13.33 40.97 23.15
C ASP A 697 14.17 42.25 23.04
N GLY A 698 13.63 43.29 22.38
CA GLY A 698 14.08 44.67 22.56
C GLY A 698 14.15 45.55 21.30
N SER A 699 13.15 46.42 21.16
CA SER A 699 13.17 47.74 20.51
C SER A 699 12.89 47.86 18.99
N ALA A 700 11.63 48.21 18.69
CA ALA A 700 11.10 49.15 17.68
C ALA A 700 11.99 49.59 16.49
N ASP A 701 11.59 49.25 15.26
CA ASP A 701 10.83 50.14 14.35
C ASP A 701 10.64 49.52 12.95
N THR A 702 9.52 49.88 12.29
CA THR A 702 9.17 49.70 10.86
C THR A 702 8.88 48.28 10.31
N LYS A 703 7.57 47.97 10.20
CA LYS A 703 6.98 46.84 9.44
C LYS A 703 7.30 46.93 7.93
N PRO A 704 7.57 45.78 7.29
CA PRO A 704 6.94 45.45 6.01
C PRO A 704 6.02 44.24 6.16
N THR A 705 5.00 44.22 5.29
CA THR A 705 3.89 43.28 5.19
C THR A 705 4.29 41.81 5.25
N GLN A 706 3.76 41.11 6.27
CA GLN A 706 3.75 39.65 6.39
C GLN A 706 2.92 39.08 5.23
N VAL A 707 3.57 38.41 4.28
CA VAL A 707 2.90 37.70 3.19
C VAL A 707 2.38 36.38 3.76
N ASP A 708 1.06 36.23 3.70
CA ASP A 708 0.32 35.04 4.13
C ASP A 708 0.60 33.88 3.16
N THR A 709 1.48 32.94 3.56
CA THR A 709 1.86 31.73 2.81
C THR A 709 0.84 30.59 2.95
N SER A 710 -0.27 30.79 3.68
CA SER A 710 -1.27 29.74 3.93
C SER A 710 -2.19 29.43 2.73
N ARG A 711 -2.01 30.10 1.58
CA ARG A 711 -2.89 29.99 0.40
C ARG A 711 -2.28 29.34 -0.84
N SER A 712 -1.04 28.84 -0.78
CA SER A 712 -0.35 28.26 -1.95
C SER A 712 -0.62 26.77 -2.19
N TYR A 713 -1.34 26.08 -1.30
CA TYR A 713 -1.51 24.61 -1.33
C TYR A 713 -2.67 24.07 -2.19
N TYR A 714 -3.13 24.83 -3.18
CA TYR A 714 -4.25 24.43 -4.07
C TYR A 714 -3.98 24.75 -5.55
N MET A 715 -2.94 24.13 -6.10
CA MET A 715 -2.75 23.80 -7.52
C MET A 715 -1.51 22.89 -7.55
N TRP A 716 -1.53 21.82 -8.35
CA TRP A 716 -0.55 20.70 -8.42
C TRP A 716 -0.87 19.48 -7.54
#